data_AF-A0A6C2DU22-F1
#
_entry.id   AF-A0A6C2DU22-F1
#
_cell.length_a   1.000
_cell.length_b   1.000
_cell.length_c   1.000
_cell.angle_alpha   90.00
_cell.angle_beta   90.00
_cell.angle_gamma   90.00
#
_symmetry.space_group_name_H-M   'P 1'
#
loop_
_entity.id
_entity.type
_entity.pdbx_description
1 polymer ?
#
loop_
_entity_poly.entity_id
_entity_poly.type
_entity_poly.pdbx_seq_one_letter_code
_entity_poly.pdbx_strand_id
1 'polypeptide(L)'
;MFRAPQTIALSFPSLLLAAIASISSVSASEIKQLAENSASAPTFKVGEIKKASDNVTTTNSKVADNKVAGSSVNLDDVINVSGNGLQNPLSTQQPELSSTVVPVTELSNPNINLSSQNSELAAITSVSQLNDVKSTDWAFTALQSLVERYGVIAGYPDSTFRGKQSLTRYEFAAALNTALDKVNEIISAGLADKVSKGDLATLQKLQEQFANELASLRGRVESLETKTSKLEEQQFSTTTKLSGTAQFLLGTIVSNGRTESTGASRSSNTVFAYAVNLRFNTSFTGKDLLSFTIGTSGTPNIANLIGGTTTKGGTVASPSNVANFSLDGSTSTTVPGSFVLGQLFYRFPVGDQTTIWLSARSLQFFDFFPLITPLRSGNSTAATVYGLFNPIIFRPGFTNTGIGAAFRFNEQLQLHTGYFASDVQAANPGAGTLNGANQANGNGLFGGSSTYAAQLTYKPSESFAASLNYIRKYWTGTNGDLRAGEVSFGGPTGTTNAIQPFGDVTTLSDTFGTQFDWRIFPKVGLGGGFTTTAATNLSASGTGTKANVFSASLSLGFFDLFQEGNHGGILVAITPYVTSNDNAARQDALTPWLFEAFYTHRFNKNVSITPDIFLVLNPDKGTTAEPIWGFSLRSTFSF
;
A
#
# COMPACT_ATOMS: atom_id res chain seq x y z
N MET A 1 48.67 -15.38 -33.09
CA MET A 1 48.16 -14.50 -34.17
C MET A 1 46.67 -14.34 -33.95
N PHE A 2 46.17 -13.13 -33.74
CA PHE A 2 44.81 -12.87 -33.25
C PHE A 2 43.74 -12.94 -34.34
N ARG A 3 42.57 -13.51 -34.03
CA ARG A 3 41.26 -12.99 -34.44
C ARG A 3 40.25 -13.19 -33.30
N ALA A 4 39.41 -12.19 -33.07
CA ALA A 4 38.58 -12.03 -31.87
C ALA A 4 37.27 -12.84 -31.92
N PRO A 5 36.64 -13.15 -30.78
CA PRO A 5 35.29 -13.71 -30.74
C PRO A 5 34.25 -12.68 -31.21
N GLN A 6 33.29 -13.11 -32.02
CA GLN A 6 32.14 -12.26 -32.37
C GLN A 6 31.11 -12.26 -31.25
N THR A 7 30.83 -11.08 -30.71
CA THR A 7 29.75 -10.85 -29.76
C THR A 7 28.40 -10.98 -30.49
N ILE A 8 27.68 -12.08 -30.26
CA ILE A 8 26.31 -12.21 -30.75
C ILE A 8 25.39 -11.43 -29.80
N ALA A 9 25.04 -10.21 -30.20
CA ALA A 9 24.00 -9.43 -29.55
C ALA A 9 22.62 -10.02 -29.92
N LEU A 10 22.14 -10.99 -29.12
CA LEU A 10 20.79 -11.52 -29.20
C LEU A 10 19.79 -10.42 -28.79
N SER A 11 19.10 -9.85 -29.76
CA SER A 11 18.04 -8.88 -29.52
C SER A 11 16.71 -9.58 -29.20
N PHE A 12 15.91 -8.94 -28.34
CA PHE A 12 14.61 -9.45 -27.86
C PHE A 12 13.65 -9.99 -28.96
N PRO A 13 13.57 -9.39 -30.17
CA PRO A 13 12.71 -9.90 -31.25
C PRO A 13 13.05 -11.33 -31.70
N SER A 14 14.32 -11.75 -31.64
CA SER A 14 14.74 -13.09 -32.10
C SER A 14 14.29 -14.20 -31.16
N LEU A 15 14.22 -13.93 -29.84
CA LEU A 15 13.66 -14.84 -28.85
C LEU A 15 12.13 -14.96 -28.99
N LEU A 16 11.45 -13.84 -29.27
CA LEU A 16 10.00 -13.84 -29.51
C LEU A 16 9.63 -14.68 -30.74
N LEU A 17 10.39 -14.55 -31.83
CA LEU A 17 10.15 -15.33 -33.05
C LEU A 17 10.41 -16.84 -32.86
N ALA A 18 11.42 -17.21 -32.06
CA ALA A 18 11.70 -18.61 -31.73
C ALA A 18 10.61 -19.24 -30.84
N ALA A 19 10.05 -18.49 -29.89
CA ALA A 19 8.93 -18.94 -29.07
C ALA A 19 7.65 -19.19 -29.90
N ILE A 20 7.36 -18.30 -30.87
CA ILE A 20 6.24 -18.44 -31.80
C ILE A 20 6.41 -19.67 -32.71
N ALA A 21 7.64 -19.96 -33.16
CA ALA A 21 7.93 -21.08 -34.06
C ALA A 21 7.82 -22.48 -33.41
N SER A 22 7.79 -22.58 -32.07
CA SER A 22 7.76 -23.86 -31.34
C SER A 22 6.36 -24.40 -30.99
N ILE A 23 5.29 -23.69 -31.32
CA ILE A 23 3.90 -24.07 -31.00
C ILE A 23 3.05 -23.99 -32.27
N SER A 24 3.18 -24.99 -33.14
CA SER A 24 2.69 -24.90 -34.53
C SER A 24 1.22 -25.32 -34.71
N SER A 25 0.35 -24.33 -34.98
CA SER A 25 -0.82 -24.52 -35.85
C SER A 25 -1.23 -23.22 -36.58
N VAL A 26 -0.26 -22.42 -37.02
CA VAL A 26 -0.47 -21.20 -37.84
C VAL A 26 0.30 -21.37 -39.15
N SER A 27 -0.29 -20.97 -40.28
CA SER A 27 0.30 -21.21 -41.60
C SER A 27 1.34 -20.14 -41.98
N ALA A 28 2.39 -20.55 -42.67
CA ALA A 28 3.42 -19.61 -43.15
C ALA A 28 2.87 -18.56 -44.14
N SER A 29 1.73 -18.84 -44.77
CA SER A 29 0.99 -17.91 -45.64
C SER A 29 0.45 -16.69 -44.89
N GLU A 30 -0.09 -16.87 -43.69
CA GLU A 30 -0.70 -15.78 -42.90
C GLU A 30 0.37 -14.79 -42.42
N ILE A 31 1.54 -15.31 -41.98
CA ILE A 31 2.68 -14.50 -41.56
C ILE A 31 3.21 -13.64 -42.72
N LYS A 32 3.26 -14.18 -43.94
CA LYS A 32 3.71 -13.44 -45.12
C LYS A 32 2.78 -12.27 -45.47
N GLN A 33 1.46 -12.49 -45.38
CA GLN A 33 0.45 -11.47 -45.67
C GLN A 33 0.47 -10.31 -44.65
N LEU A 34 0.74 -10.60 -43.39
CA LEU A 34 0.96 -9.59 -42.33
C LEU A 34 2.20 -8.72 -42.57
N ALA A 35 3.30 -9.31 -43.06
CA ALA A 35 4.52 -8.58 -43.39
C ALA A 35 4.34 -7.63 -44.59
N GLU A 36 3.68 -8.10 -45.66
CA GLU A 36 3.46 -7.32 -46.89
C GLU A 36 2.54 -6.11 -46.65
N ASN A 37 1.51 -6.24 -45.81
CA ASN A 37 0.60 -5.13 -45.46
C ASN A 37 1.25 -4.04 -44.58
N SER A 38 2.36 -4.34 -43.90
CA SER A 38 3.02 -3.39 -42.99
C SER A 38 3.91 -2.35 -43.69
N ALA A 39 4.19 -2.53 -45.00
CA ALA A 39 5.12 -1.69 -45.75
C ALA A 39 4.53 -0.37 -46.31
N SER A 40 3.27 -0.05 -45.97
CA SER A 40 2.46 0.96 -46.68
C SER A 40 2.01 2.16 -45.82
N ALA A 41 2.64 2.41 -44.66
CA ALA A 41 2.30 3.53 -43.77
C ALA A 41 3.10 4.82 -44.08
N PRO A 42 2.48 6.03 -44.03
CA PRO A 42 3.16 7.28 -44.39
C PRO A 42 4.07 7.83 -43.27
N THR A 43 5.22 8.38 -43.65
CA THR A 43 6.17 9.04 -42.73
C THR A 43 5.82 10.51 -42.51
N PHE A 44 5.61 10.91 -41.26
CA PHE A 44 5.40 12.31 -40.86
C PHE A 44 6.73 13.06 -40.68
N LYS A 45 6.77 14.35 -41.04
CA LYS A 45 7.95 15.22 -40.90
C LYS A 45 7.79 16.20 -39.72
N VAL A 46 8.90 16.47 -39.02
CA VAL A 46 8.98 17.16 -37.71
C VAL A 46 8.77 18.69 -37.80
N GLY A 47 7.97 19.19 -38.74
CA GLY A 47 7.92 20.61 -39.10
C GLY A 47 6.89 21.49 -38.38
N GLU A 48 5.81 20.91 -37.84
CA GLU A 48 4.56 21.68 -37.58
C GLU A 48 4.32 22.09 -36.11
N ILE A 49 5.22 21.76 -35.19
CA ILE A 49 5.05 21.98 -33.74
C ILE A 49 5.47 23.42 -33.30
N LYS A 50 5.12 24.46 -34.07
CA LYS A 50 5.62 25.84 -33.81
C LYS A 50 4.59 26.98 -33.83
N LYS A 51 3.30 26.68 -33.61
CA LYS A 51 2.21 27.70 -33.54
C LYS A 51 1.26 27.58 -32.33
N ALA A 52 1.68 26.90 -31.26
CA ALA A 52 0.88 26.76 -30.03
C ALA A 52 1.55 27.35 -28.76
N SER A 53 2.62 28.13 -28.91
CA SER A 53 3.48 28.55 -27.78
C SER A 53 3.27 29.98 -27.26
N ASP A 54 2.42 30.79 -27.90
CA ASP A 54 2.48 32.26 -27.74
C ASP A 54 1.34 32.87 -26.88
N ASN A 55 0.58 32.05 -26.12
CA ASN A 55 -0.57 32.55 -25.33
C ASN A 55 -0.77 31.83 -23.98
N VAL A 56 0.17 31.99 -23.04
CA VAL A 56 -0.13 31.90 -21.59
C VAL A 56 0.66 32.97 -20.82
N THR A 57 -0.04 34.01 -20.38
CA THR A 57 0.56 35.14 -19.65
C THR A 57 0.47 34.92 -18.13
N THR A 58 1.65 34.86 -17.50
CA THR A 58 1.96 35.11 -16.08
C THR A 58 0.87 34.98 -14.99
N THR A 59 1.12 34.15 -13.99
CA THR A 59 0.95 34.59 -12.59
C THR A 59 2.07 33.97 -11.72
N ASN A 60 2.74 34.79 -10.93
CA ASN A 60 3.87 34.37 -10.08
C ASN A 60 3.41 33.94 -8.69
N SER A 61 4.01 32.88 -8.14
CA SER A 61 4.37 32.82 -6.71
C SER A 61 5.54 31.86 -6.48
N LYS A 62 6.58 32.37 -5.80
CA LYS A 62 7.74 31.63 -5.28
C LYS A 62 7.33 31.01 -3.93
N VAL A 63 7.86 29.90 -3.41
CA VAL A 63 9.20 29.62 -2.83
C VAL A 63 9.12 28.11 -2.45
N ALA A 64 9.97 27.17 -2.88
CA ALA A 64 11.41 26.92 -2.68
C ALA A 64 11.84 26.40 -1.28
N ASP A 65 12.15 25.09 -1.23
CA ASP A 65 13.33 24.46 -0.57
C ASP A 65 13.52 24.45 0.98
N ASN A 66 14.18 23.46 1.64
CA ASN A 66 14.48 22.02 1.40
C ASN A 66 15.16 21.41 2.69
N LYS A 67 15.51 20.10 2.67
CA LYS A 67 16.42 19.32 3.58
C LYS A 67 15.94 18.91 5.00
N VAL A 68 16.40 17.80 5.64
CA VAL A 68 16.83 16.40 5.24
C VAL A 68 17.28 15.59 6.50
N ALA A 69 17.03 14.27 6.54
CA ALA A 69 17.53 13.21 7.50
C ALA A 69 17.17 13.38 9.01
N GLY A 70 17.02 12.37 9.89
CA GLY A 70 17.10 10.88 9.89
C GLY A 70 17.11 10.36 11.37
N SER A 71 16.94 9.09 11.78
CA SER A 71 16.64 7.81 11.11
C SER A 71 16.17 6.69 12.10
N SER A 72 15.38 5.72 11.59
CA SER A 72 15.31 4.26 11.89
C SER A 72 15.00 3.65 13.28
N VAL A 73 13.88 2.90 13.34
CA VAL A 73 13.68 1.64 14.12
C VAL A 73 12.88 0.67 13.21
N ASN A 74 13.14 -0.65 13.29
CA ASN A 74 12.64 -1.68 12.35
C ASN A 74 11.39 -2.45 12.88
N LEU A 75 10.50 -2.92 11.99
CA LEU A 75 9.21 -3.54 12.36
C LEU A 75 8.58 -4.42 11.25
N ASP A 76 9.35 -5.35 10.66
CA ASP A 76 8.95 -6.12 9.47
C ASP A 76 7.75 -7.10 9.63
N ASP A 77 7.29 -7.43 10.84
CA ASP A 77 6.45 -8.63 11.09
C ASP A 77 4.93 -8.41 11.35
N VAL A 78 4.34 -7.24 11.07
CA VAL A 78 2.88 -7.01 11.27
C VAL A 78 2.10 -6.77 9.96
N ILE A 79 1.87 -7.89 9.27
CA ILE A 79 0.81 -8.12 8.27
C ILE A 79 0.90 -7.25 7.01
N ASN A 80 1.65 -7.81 6.05
CA ASN A 80 1.80 -7.41 4.66
C ASN A 80 0.43 -7.14 3.98
N VAL A 81 0.08 -5.86 3.83
CA VAL A 81 -1.05 -5.42 2.99
C VAL A 81 -0.57 -5.46 1.54
N SER A 82 -1.27 -6.20 0.68
CA SER A 82 -0.77 -6.60 -0.64
C SER A 82 -0.16 -5.48 -1.47
N GLY A 83 1.16 -5.55 -1.67
CA GLY A 83 1.84 -4.62 -2.58
C GLY A 83 3.35 -4.58 -2.63
N ASN A 84 4.08 -5.50 -2.00
CA ASN A 84 5.52 -5.66 -2.20
C ASN A 84 5.88 -7.14 -2.23
N GLY A 85 6.43 -7.60 -3.36
CA GLY A 85 6.96 -8.96 -3.52
C GLY A 85 8.14 -9.26 -2.59
N LEU A 86 8.36 -10.55 -2.36
CA LEU A 86 9.25 -11.12 -1.35
C LEU A 86 10.74 -10.75 -1.53
N GLN A 87 11.31 -9.96 -0.61
CA GLN A 87 12.76 -9.92 -0.37
C GLN A 87 13.13 -9.68 1.11
N ASN A 88 13.59 -10.74 1.78
CA ASN A 88 14.70 -10.75 2.74
C ASN A 88 15.29 -12.19 2.74
N PRO A 89 16.46 -12.52 3.34
CA PRO A 89 16.99 -12.01 4.62
C PRO A 89 18.48 -11.59 4.64
N LEU A 90 18.88 -10.85 5.70
CA LEU A 90 19.93 -11.32 6.63
C LEU A 90 19.83 -10.61 8.00
N SER A 91 20.37 -11.23 9.06
CA SER A 91 20.19 -10.86 10.47
C SER A 91 21.53 -10.63 11.19
N THR A 92 21.54 -9.74 12.19
CA THR A 92 22.40 -9.86 13.40
C THR A 92 21.66 -9.34 14.64
N GLN A 93 21.98 -9.93 15.81
CA GLN A 93 21.23 -9.80 17.07
C GLN A 93 21.47 -8.50 17.89
N GLN A 94 20.54 -8.30 18.82
CA GLN A 94 20.40 -7.24 19.85
C GLN A 94 21.44 -7.37 21.00
N PRO A 95 21.56 -6.37 21.92
CA PRO A 95 20.73 -6.39 23.14
C PRO A 95 20.09 -5.04 23.53
N GLU A 96 19.17 -5.12 24.50
CA GLU A 96 18.15 -4.11 24.85
C GLU A 96 18.62 -2.92 25.69
N LEU A 97 17.78 -1.88 25.76
CA LEU A 97 17.41 -1.24 27.03
C LEU A 97 16.09 -0.46 26.88
N SER A 98 15.13 -0.69 27.78
CA SER A 98 13.81 -0.05 27.79
C SER A 98 13.78 1.21 28.65
N SER A 99 13.03 2.24 28.22
CA SER A 99 12.60 3.34 29.08
C SER A 99 11.24 3.88 28.67
N THR A 100 10.20 3.59 29.45
CA THR A 100 8.85 4.15 29.27
C THR A 100 8.75 5.46 30.04
N VAL A 101 8.33 6.53 29.36
CA VAL A 101 7.95 7.81 29.97
C VAL A 101 6.42 7.90 30.01
N VAL A 102 5.86 8.48 31.08
CA VAL A 102 4.46 8.96 31.10
C VAL A 102 4.47 10.49 31.32
N PRO A 103 3.69 11.29 30.58
CA PRO A 103 3.78 12.75 30.62
C PRO A 103 2.93 13.40 31.72
N VAL A 104 3.16 14.71 31.92
CA VAL A 104 2.52 15.55 32.93
C VAL A 104 1.30 16.28 32.35
N THR A 105 0.09 15.99 32.85
CA THR A 105 -1.04 16.95 32.85
C THR A 105 -2.20 16.48 33.73
N GLU A 106 -2.25 16.92 34.99
CA GLU A 106 -3.47 17.27 35.75
C GLU A 106 -3.11 17.76 37.17
N LEU A 107 -2.71 19.03 37.27
CA LEU A 107 -2.55 19.75 38.54
C LEU A 107 -3.80 20.60 38.81
N SER A 108 -4.93 19.96 39.14
CA SER A 108 -6.18 20.69 39.43
C SER A 108 -7.21 19.89 40.24
N ASN A 109 -6.87 19.42 41.45
CA ASN A 109 -7.88 19.15 42.48
C ASN A 109 -7.28 19.28 43.91
N PRO A 110 -7.83 20.13 44.80
CA PRO A 110 -7.14 20.50 46.05
C PRO A 110 -7.43 19.60 47.26
N ASN A 111 -8.01 18.40 47.09
CA ASN A 111 -8.17 17.39 48.17
C ASN A 111 -8.48 15.99 47.62
N ILE A 112 -7.47 15.12 47.51
CA ILE A 112 -7.63 13.66 47.68
C ILE A 112 -6.49 13.20 48.60
N ASN A 113 -6.82 12.33 49.55
CA ASN A 113 -5.90 11.86 50.58
C ASN A 113 -6.01 10.32 50.67
N LEU A 114 -4.89 9.66 51.00
CA LEU A 114 -4.72 8.22 51.25
C LEU A 114 -4.79 7.32 49.99
N SER A 115 -3.93 6.32 49.79
CA SER A 115 -2.75 5.91 50.58
C SER A 115 -1.83 4.99 49.77
N SER A 116 -0.53 5.27 49.74
CA SER A 116 0.49 4.27 49.42
C SER A 116 1.82 4.60 50.09
N GLN A 117 2.54 3.52 50.39
CA GLN A 117 3.70 3.40 51.26
C GLN A 117 4.88 4.28 50.87
N ASN A 118 5.60 4.77 51.90
CA ASN A 118 7.01 5.17 51.91
C ASN A 118 7.75 5.17 50.56
N SER A 119 7.74 6.31 49.86
CA SER A 119 8.95 6.71 49.13
C SER A 119 9.83 7.46 50.11
N GLU A 120 10.97 6.86 50.41
CA GLU A 120 11.92 7.32 51.41
C GLU A 120 12.38 8.75 51.11
N LEU A 121 12.62 9.53 52.17
CA LEU A 121 13.56 10.64 52.14
C LEU A 121 14.79 10.20 51.34
N ALA A 122 15.35 11.08 50.49
CA ALA A 122 16.62 10.82 49.83
C ALA A 122 17.66 10.47 50.91
N ALA A 123 17.88 9.17 51.11
CA ALA A 123 18.62 8.69 52.24
C ALA A 123 20.05 9.12 52.01
N ILE A 124 20.54 10.01 52.89
CA ILE A 124 21.94 10.44 52.90
C ILE A 124 22.75 9.18 53.15
N THR A 125 23.19 8.56 52.06
CA THR A 125 23.97 7.33 52.07
C THR A 125 25.27 7.72 52.73
N SER A 126 25.46 7.32 53.99
CA SER A 126 26.71 7.63 54.70
C SER A 126 27.85 7.07 53.85
N VAL A 127 28.98 7.76 53.81
CA VAL A 127 30.10 7.38 52.94
C VAL A 127 30.61 5.96 53.24
N SER A 128 30.32 5.45 54.45
CA SER A 128 30.47 4.05 54.86
C SER A 128 29.67 3.01 54.07
N GLN A 129 28.65 3.42 53.31
CA GLN A 129 27.73 2.58 52.52
C GLN A 129 28.06 2.59 51.01
N LEU A 130 29.07 3.35 50.58
CA LEU A 130 29.48 3.44 49.17
C LEU A 130 30.46 2.30 48.84
N ASN A 131 30.07 1.43 47.90
CA ASN A 131 30.75 0.16 47.64
C ASN A 131 32.16 0.31 47.01
N ASP A 132 32.48 1.48 46.45
CA ASP A 132 33.71 1.76 45.71
C ASP A 132 34.68 2.72 46.43
N VAL A 133 34.37 3.15 47.66
CA VAL A 133 35.22 4.01 48.49
C VAL A 133 35.54 3.32 49.82
N LYS A 134 36.80 2.95 50.05
CA LYS A 134 37.22 2.28 51.28
C LYS A 134 37.53 3.29 52.38
N SER A 135 37.36 2.91 53.64
CA SER A 135 37.72 3.73 54.81
C SER A 135 39.21 4.12 54.89
N THR A 136 40.08 3.46 54.12
CA THR A 136 41.50 3.78 53.97
C THR A 136 41.81 4.71 52.80
N ASP A 137 40.85 5.00 51.92
CA ASP A 137 41.06 5.85 50.75
C ASP A 137 41.03 7.32 51.14
N TRP A 138 41.95 8.13 50.61
CA TRP A 138 42.05 9.57 50.89
C TRP A 138 40.75 10.34 50.60
N ALA A 139 39.95 9.86 49.65
CA ALA A 139 38.66 10.43 49.28
C ALA A 139 37.57 10.20 50.35
N PHE A 140 37.68 9.17 51.19
CA PHE A 140 36.68 8.81 52.20
C PHE A 140 36.45 9.96 53.19
N THR A 141 37.52 10.52 53.77
CA THR A 141 37.44 11.64 54.74
C THR A 141 36.92 12.93 54.10
N ALA A 142 37.26 13.18 52.83
CA ALA A 142 36.80 14.35 52.08
C ALA A 142 35.30 14.24 51.76
N LEU A 143 34.85 13.07 51.28
CA LEU A 143 33.45 12.78 51.04
C LEU A 143 32.65 12.79 52.34
N GLN A 144 33.15 12.18 53.41
CA GLN A 144 32.48 12.18 54.70
C GLN A 144 32.19 13.61 55.17
N SER A 145 33.14 14.53 54.97
CA SER A 145 32.95 15.95 55.24
C SER A 145 31.89 16.59 54.34
N LEU A 146 31.89 16.32 53.03
CA LEU A 146 30.92 16.88 52.07
C LEU A 146 29.49 16.36 52.27
N VAL A 147 29.34 15.07 52.58
CA VAL A 147 28.05 14.39 52.74
C VAL A 147 27.48 14.65 54.14
N GLU A 148 28.23 14.38 55.21
CA GLU A 148 27.71 14.38 56.58
C GLU A 148 27.67 15.78 57.23
N ARG A 149 28.49 16.74 56.76
CA ARG A 149 28.53 18.11 57.33
C ARG A 149 27.90 19.18 56.43
N TYR A 150 27.86 18.99 55.11
CA TYR A 150 27.30 19.98 54.17
C TYR A 150 26.12 19.47 53.34
N GLY A 151 25.86 18.15 53.29
CA GLY A 151 24.69 17.57 52.61
C GLY A 151 24.66 17.79 51.08
N VAL A 152 25.82 18.02 50.47
CA VAL A 152 25.93 18.49 49.07
C VAL A 152 25.88 17.35 48.04
N ILE A 153 26.44 16.20 48.40
CA ILE A 153 26.63 15.07 47.49
C ILE A 153 25.92 13.86 48.11
N ALA A 154 24.83 13.41 47.49
CA ALA A 154 24.43 12.02 47.61
C ALA A 154 25.25 11.19 46.61
N GLY A 155 25.59 9.95 46.96
CA GLY A 155 26.17 9.02 45.98
C GLY A 155 25.22 8.75 44.82
N TYR A 156 25.70 8.08 43.77
CA TYR A 156 24.80 7.57 42.74
C TYR A 156 23.80 6.57 43.35
N PRO A 157 22.57 6.45 42.81
CA PRO A 157 21.53 5.58 43.38
C PRO A 157 21.88 4.08 43.50
N ASP A 158 23.00 3.65 42.91
CA ASP A 158 23.57 2.30 43.02
C ASP A 158 24.55 2.14 44.22
N SER A 159 24.58 3.11 45.13
CA SER A 159 25.51 3.18 46.26
C SER A 159 26.98 3.16 45.83
N THR A 160 27.32 3.93 44.78
CA THR A 160 28.70 4.20 44.36
C THR A 160 29.00 5.70 44.25
N PHE A 161 30.26 6.08 44.41
CA PHE A 161 30.75 7.44 44.15
C PHE A 161 31.35 7.60 42.74
N ARG A 162 31.83 6.51 42.14
CA ARG A 162 32.47 6.43 40.82
C ARG A 162 33.72 7.30 40.68
N GLY A 163 34.45 7.54 41.77
CA GLY A 163 35.59 8.47 41.84
C GLY A 163 36.82 8.15 40.95
N LYS A 164 36.77 7.09 40.14
CA LYS A 164 37.75 6.76 39.10
C LYS A 164 37.31 7.16 37.68
N GLN A 165 36.08 7.62 37.51
CA GLN A 165 35.58 8.13 36.23
C GLN A 165 35.92 9.61 36.06
N SER A 166 36.23 10.00 34.82
CA SER A 166 36.48 11.40 34.45
C SER A 166 35.18 12.18 34.44
N LEU A 167 34.97 13.04 35.42
CA LEU A 167 33.82 13.94 35.48
C LEU A 167 33.88 14.97 34.34
N THR A 168 32.78 15.23 33.65
CA THR A 168 32.74 16.32 32.67
C THR A 168 32.69 17.68 33.37
N ARG A 169 33.16 18.73 32.69
CA ARG A 169 33.13 20.10 33.25
C ARG A 169 31.72 20.55 33.65
N TYR A 170 30.70 20.06 32.94
CA TYR A 170 29.30 20.38 33.18
C TYR A 170 28.75 19.72 34.45
N GLU A 171 29.07 18.44 34.68
CA GLU A 171 28.66 17.73 35.90
C GLU A 171 29.34 18.32 37.14
N PHE A 172 30.62 18.73 37.03
CA PHE A 172 31.32 19.46 38.09
C PHE A 172 30.63 20.80 38.41
N ALA A 173 30.28 21.59 37.38
CA ALA A 173 29.60 22.87 37.55
C ALA A 173 28.21 22.72 38.20
N ALA A 174 27.45 21.67 37.84
CA ALA A 174 26.16 21.38 38.44
C ALA A 174 26.28 21.02 39.94
N ALA A 175 27.17 20.09 40.29
CA ALA A 175 27.41 19.71 41.68
C ALA A 175 27.92 20.90 42.54
N LEU A 176 28.78 21.75 41.95
CA LEU A 176 29.25 22.98 42.60
C LEU A 176 28.11 23.98 42.85
N ASN A 177 27.16 24.14 41.92
CA ASN A 177 26.01 25.04 42.14
C ASN A 177 25.16 24.56 43.32
N THR A 178 24.81 23.26 43.38
CA THR A 178 24.10 22.67 44.52
C THR A 178 24.86 22.85 45.84
N ALA A 179 26.19 22.76 45.82
CA ALA A 179 27.03 23.05 46.98
C ALA A 179 26.85 24.49 47.48
N LEU A 180 26.86 25.45 46.56
CA LEU A 180 26.76 26.87 46.85
C LEU A 180 25.37 27.25 47.38
N ASP A 181 24.31 26.69 46.81
CA ASP A 181 22.94 26.88 47.30
C ASP A 181 22.79 26.38 48.74
N LYS A 182 23.34 25.20 49.06
CA LYS A 182 23.30 24.64 50.42
C LYS A 182 24.18 25.40 51.41
N VAL A 183 25.32 25.93 50.96
CA VAL A 183 26.17 26.83 51.78
C VAL A 183 25.44 28.15 52.06
N ASN A 184 24.73 28.73 51.09
CA ASN A 184 23.91 29.93 51.31
C ASN A 184 22.76 29.68 52.31
N GLU A 185 22.14 28.50 52.26
CA GLU A 185 21.13 28.06 53.24
C GLU A 185 21.73 27.96 54.66
N ILE A 186 22.90 27.34 54.82
CA ILE A 186 23.61 27.21 56.11
C ILE A 186 24.07 28.57 56.66
N ILE A 187 24.49 29.49 55.79
CA ILE A 187 24.83 30.88 56.16
C ILE A 187 23.58 31.62 56.65
N SER A 188 22.45 31.46 55.96
CA SER A 188 21.16 32.04 56.36
C SER A 188 20.62 31.47 57.67
N ALA A 189 20.99 30.23 58.02
CA ALA A 189 20.67 29.57 59.29
C ALA A 189 21.58 29.99 60.47
N GLY A 190 22.51 30.93 60.29
CA GLY A 190 23.25 31.58 61.38
C GLY A 190 24.49 30.84 61.93
N LEU A 191 24.93 29.75 61.29
CA LEU A 191 26.09 28.94 61.72
C LEU A 191 27.45 29.47 61.18
N ALA A 192 27.67 30.77 61.29
CA ALA A 192 28.76 31.48 60.61
C ALA A 192 30.20 31.10 61.05
N ASP A 193 30.40 30.62 62.28
CA ASP A 193 31.73 30.38 62.88
C ASP A 193 32.49 29.16 62.34
N LYS A 194 31.99 28.48 61.29
CA LYS A 194 32.61 27.28 60.70
C LYS A 194 32.95 27.37 59.21
N VAL A 195 32.89 28.57 58.61
CA VAL A 195 33.35 28.84 57.24
C VAL A 195 34.51 29.83 57.29
N SER A 196 35.69 29.43 56.84
CA SER A 196 36.85 30.34 56.85
C SER A 196 36.68 31.42 55.77
N LYS A 197 37.20 32.62 56.01
CA LYS A 197 37.23 33.69 54.98
C LYS A 197 37.99 33.27 53.72
N GLY A 198 38.94 32.33 53.83
CA GLY A 198 39.65 31.74 52.70
C GLY A 198 38.78 30.78 51.87
N ASP A 199 37.84 30.10 52.52
CA ASP A 199 36.91 29.16 51.85
C ASP A 199 35.92 29.95 51.01
N LEU A 200 35.36 31.05 51.56
CA LEU A 200 34.52 32.00 50.82
C LEU A 200 35.24 32.60 49.61
N ALA A 201 36.49 33.03 49.75
CA ALA A 201 37.27 33.55 48.62
C ALA A 201 37.55 32.48 47.55
N THR A 202 37.72 31.22 47.96
CA THR A 202 37.90 30.08 47.04
C THR A 202 36.60 29.75 46.32
N LEU A 203 35.46 29.76 47.02
CA LEU A 203 34.13 29.58 46.42
C LEU A 203 33.77 30.71 45.45
N GLN A 204 34.09 31.96 45.78
CA GLN A 204 33.93 33.10 44.85
C GLN A 204 34.78 32.92 43.60
N LYS A 205 36.05 32.52 43.74
CA LYS A 205 36.93 32.27 42.59
C LYS A 205 36.45 31.09 41.73
N LEU A 206 35.89 30.04 42.34
CA LEU A 206 35.27 28.93 41.61
C LEU A 206 33.97 29.39 40.92
N GLN A 207 33.13 30.20 41.58
CA GLN A 207 31.96 30.82 40.94
C GLN A 207 32.35 31.64 39.71
N GLU A 208 33.39 32.49 39.80
CA GLU A 208 33.89 33.26 38.65
C GLU A 208 34.42 32.36 37.51
N GLN A 209 35.18 31.32 37.85
CA GLN A 209 35.75 30.39 36.85
C GLN A 209 34.68 29.52 36.17
N PHE A 210 33.63 29.11 36.89
CA PHE A 210 32.54 28.29 36.38
C PHE A 210 31.32 29.10 35.91
N ALA A 211 31.25 30.41 36.12
CA ALA A 211 30.16 31.26 35.63
C ALA A 211 29.97 31.13 34.11
N ASN A 212 31.06 31.09 33.34
CA ASN A 212 31.03 30.89 31.90
C ASN A 212 30.54 29.49 31.51
N GLU A 213 30.92 28.45 32.26
CA GLU A 213 30.50 27.06 32.01
C GLU A 213 29.02 26.85 32.43
N LEU A 214 28.55 27.51 33.49
CA LEU A 214 27.15 27.54 33.92
C LEU A 214 26.27 28.33 32.93
N ALA A 215 26.74 29.46 32.41
CA ALA A 215 26.08 30.18 31.33
C ALA A 215 26.01 29.33 30.05
N SER A 216 27.08 28.60 29.72
CA SER A 216 27.08 27.61 28.63
C SER A 216 26.07 26.48 28.87
N LEU A 217 25.98 25.96 30.09
CA LEU A 217 25.01 24.92 30.45
C LEU A 217 23.57 25.42 30.34
N ARG A 218 23.26 26.62 30.84
CA ARG A 218 21.94 27.26 30.67
C ARG A 218 21.60 27.47 29.20
N GLY A 219 22.51 28.03 28.40
CA GLY A 219 22.29 28.18 26.95
C GLY A 219 22.12 26.84 26.21
N ARG A 220 22.70 25.74 26.71
CA ARG A 220 22.43 24.38 26.19
C ARG A 220 21.05 23.87 26.58
N VAL A 221 20.57 24.15 27.80
CA VAL A 221 19.21 23.83 28.26
C VAL A 221 18.19 24.62 27.46
N GLU A 222 18.33 25.95 27.37
CA GLU A 222 17.47 26.82 26.55
C GLU A 222 17.44 26.39 25.07
N SER A 223 18.59 25.96 24.52
CA SER A 223 18.66 25.41 23.15
C SER A 223 17.97 24.05 23.01
N LEU A 224 17.97 23.21 24.04
CA LEU A 224 17.24 21.94 24.08
C LEU A 224 15.73 22.20 24.22
N GLU A 225 15.31 23.09 25.11
CA GLU A 225 13.90 23.51 25.27
C GLU A 225 13.36 24.12 23.98
N THR A 226 14.11 25.02 23.33
CA THR A 226 13.75 25.58 22.02
C THR A 226 13.63 24.51 20.94
N LYS A 227 14.50 23.48 20.96
CA LYS A 227 14.38 22.33 20.04
C LYS A 227 13.16 21.48 20.36
N THR A 228 12.87 21.22 21.64
CA THR A 228 11.71 20.44 22.09
C THR A 228 10.41 21.13 21.71
N SER A 229 10.23 22.40 22.08
CA SER A 229 9.08 23.21 21.69
C SER A 229 8.90 23.28 20.17
N LYS A 230 9.99 23.49 19.40
CA LYS A 230 9.91 23.46 17.93
C LYS A 230 9.53 22.08 17.38
N LEU A 231 9.98 20.99 18.00
CA LEU A 231 9.59 19.64 17.60
C LEU A 231 8.13 19.34 17.94
N GLU A 232 7.63 19.83 19.08
CA GLU A 232 6.23 19.75 19.50
C GLU A 232 5.31 20.53 18.55
N GLU A 233 5.64 21.78 18.23
CA GLU A 233 4.94 22.61 17.24
C GLU A 233 4.95 22.02 15.82
N GLN A 234 5.98 21.23 15.49
CA GLN A 234 6.15 20.60 14.17
C GLN A 234 5.78 19.11 14.15
N GLN A 235 5.12 18.59 15.20
CA GLN A 235 4.60 17.22 15.15
C GLN A 235 3.42 17.12 14.19
N PHE A 236 3.70 16.55 13.02
CA PHE A 236 2.70 15.82 12.26
C PHE A 236 1.98 14.82 13.18
N SER A 237 0.69 14.59 12.95
CA SER A 237 -0.14 13.68 13.75
C SER A 237 0.61 12.40 14.14
N THR A 238 0.88 12.23 15.43
CA THR A 238 1.61 11.09 16.00
C THR A 238 0.97 9.75 15.64
N THR A 239 -0.35 9.75 15.42
CA THR A 239 -1.16 8.61 15.06
C THR A 239 -1.37 8.45 13.55
N THR A 240 -1.34 9.54 12.76
CA THR A 240 -1.78 9.53 11.34
C THR A 240 -0.65 9.84 10.35
N LYS A 241 -0.38 8.87 9.46
CA LYS A 241 0.54 9.02 8.33
C LYS A 241 -0.23 9.16 7.02
N LEU A 242 0.07 10.22 6.25
CA LEU A 242 -0.35 10.35 4.87
C LEU A 242 0.63 9.60 3.95
N SER A 243 0.11 8.90 2.95
CA SER A 243 0.87 8.43 1.79
C SER A 243 0.09 8.71 0.51
N GLY A 244 0.79 9.06 -0.57
CA GLY A 244 0.17 9.47 -1.82
C GLY A 244 0.77 8.79 -3.05
N THR A 245 -0.06 8.61 -4.07
CA THR A 245 0.39 8.27 -5.43
C THR A 245 -0.24 9.21 -6.45
N ALA A 246 0.57 9.71 -7.37
CA ALA A 246 0.11 10.41 -8.58
C ALA A 246 0.64 9.66 -9.79
N GLN A 247 -0.27 9.25 -10.67
CA GLN A 247 0.01 8.45 -11.86
C GLN A 247 -0.43 9.20 -13.11
N PHE A 248 0.42 9.19 -14.13
CA PHE A 248 0.09 9.64 -15.48
C PHE A 248 0.28 8.47 -16.44
N LEU A 249 -0.68 8.28 -17.33
CA LEU A 249 -0.70 7.19 -18.30
C LEU A 249 -0.86 7.78 -19.70
N LEU A 250 0.13 7.58 -20.56
CA LEU A 250 -0.03 7.70 -22.00
C LEU A 250 -0.23 6.30 -22.55
N GLY A 251 -1.39 6.00 -23.12
CA GLY A 251 -1.73 4.69 -23.67
C GLY A 251 -2.22 4.78 -25.11
N THR A 252 -2.08 3.70 -25.87
CA THR A 252 -2.72 3.55 -27.18
C THR A 252 -3.27 2.13 -27.33
N ILE A 253 -4.43 2.01 -27.97
CA ILE A 253 -4.98 0.73 -28.40
C ILE A 253 -5.15 0.82 -29.91
N VAL A 254 -4.61 -0.18 -30.61
CA VAL A 254 -4.64 -0.32 -32.05
C VAL A 254 -5.55 -1.49 -32.43
N SER A 255 -6.46 -1.22 -33.35
CA SER A 255 -7.40 -2.18 -33.93
C SER A 255 -7.72 -1.77 -35.36
N ASN A 256 -7.75 -2.75 -36.26
CA ASN A 256 -8.15 -2.56 -37.66
C ASN A 256 -9.60 -3.00 -37.93
N GLY A 257 -10.18 -3.79 -37.02
CA GLY A 257 -11.43 -4.51 -37.25
C GLY A 257 -12.69 -3.91 -36.64
N ARG A 258 -13.78 -4.67 -36.79
CA ARG A 258 -15.08 -4.42 -36.18
C ARG A 258 -15.23 -5.24 -34.90
N THR A 259 -16.10 -4.81 -34.00
CA THR A 259 -16.54 -5.60 -32.85
C THR A 259 -17.55 -6.65 -33.30
N GLU A 260 -17.46 -7.87 -32.75
CA GLU A 260 -18.38 -8.97 -33.08
C GLU A 260 -19.74 -8.77 -32.44
N SER A 261 -19.78 -8.38 -31.17
CA SER A 261 -21.04 -8.20 -30.43
C SER A 261 -21.93 -7.08 -30.98
N THR A 262 -21.38 -6.12 -31.75
CA THR A 262 -22.15 -4.95 -32.23
C THR A 262 -22.03 -4.64 -33.73
N GLY A 263 -20.99 -5.12 -34.42
CA GLY A 263 -20.68 -4.71 -35.79
C GLY A 263 -20.14 -3.28 -35.93
N ALA A 264 -19.96 -2.54 -34.83
CA ALA A 264 -19.32 -1.22 -34.84
C ALA A 264 -17.82 -1.33 -35.11
N SER A 265 -17.26 -0.41 -35.91
CA SER A 265 -15.82 -0.30 -36.11
C SER A 265 -15.13 0.08 -34.81
N ARG A 266 -14.04 -0.62 -34.46
CA ARG A 266 -13.13 -0.14 -33.41
C ARG A 266 -12.32 1.03 -33.99
N SER A 267 -12.18 2.11 -33.24
CA SER A 267 -11.20 3.15 -33.56
C SER A 267 -9.89 2.82 -32.85
N SER A 268 -8.77 3.09 -33.51
CA SER A 268 -7.47 3.19 -32.82
C SER A 268 -7.38 4.58 -32.20
N ASN A 269 -6.96 4.69 -30.94
CA ASN A 269 -6.86 5.98 -30.27
C ASN A 269 -5.75 6.02 -29.23
N THR A 270 -5.19 7.22 -29.01
CA THR A 270 -4.18 7.51 -27.99
C THR A 270 -4.84 8.26 -26.85
N VAL A 271 -4.76 7.71 -25.65
CA VAL A 271 -5.34 8.26 -24.43
C VAL A 271 -4.25 8.84 -23.54
N PHE A 272 -4.49 10.01 -22.98
CA PHE A 272 -3.70 10.55 -21.86
C PHE A 272 -4.60 10.68 -20.64
N ALA A 273 -4.18 10.08 -19.54
CA ALA A 273 -4.99 9.89 -18.34
C ALA A 273 -4.16 10.10 -17.08
N TYR A 274 -4.85 10.35 -15.97
CA TYR A 274 -4.22 10.48 -14.66
C TYR A 274 -5.08 9.87 -13.55
N ALA A 275 -4.43 9.49 -12.45
CA ALA A 275 -5.06 9.14 -11.19
C ALA A 275 -4.22 9.66 -10.03
N VAL A 276 -4.87 10.22 -9.01
CA VAL A 276 -4.23 10.65 -7.75
C VAL A 276 -4.98 10.00 -6.61
N ASN A 277 -4.25 9.32 -5.71
CA ASN A 277 -4.79 8.72 -4.50
C ASN A 277 -4.01 9.22 -3.28
N LEU A 278 -4.72 9.63 -2.24
CA LEU A 278 -4.19 10.07 -0.95
C LEU A 278 -4.77 9.15 0.13
N ARG A 279 -3.91 8.35 0.77
CA ARG A 279 -4.27 7.38 1.80
C ARG A 279 -3.81 7.89 3.17
N PHE A 280 -4.75 8.03 4.08
CA PHE A 280 -4.52 8.42 5.47
C PHE A 280 -4.59 7.16 6.33
N ASN A 281 -3.50 6.87 7.03
CA ASN A 281 -3.33 5.68 7.85
C ASN A 281 -3.15 6.11 9.32
N THR A 282 -4.20 5.97 10.13
CA THR A 282 -4.22 6.31 11.55
C THR A 282 -4.13 5.06 12.42
N SER A 283 -3.28 5.05 13.45
CA SER A 283 -3.19 3.98 14.44
C SER A 283 -3.35 4.56 15.85
N PHE A 284 -4.20 3.94 16.68
CA PHE A 284 -4.46 4.40 18.05
C PHE A 284 -3.70 3.59 19.12
N THR A 285 -3.25 2.39 18.77
CA THR A 285 -2.57 1.41 19.65
C THR A 285 -1.19 0.99 19.14
N GLY A 286 -0.82 1.40 17.92
CA GLY A 286 0.38 0.94 17.21
C GLY A 286 0.23 -0.41 16.50
N LYS A 287 -0.84 -1.17 16.76
CA LYS A 287 -1.13 -2.46 16.11
C LYS A 287 -2.40 -2.44 15.24
N ASP A 288 -3.28 -1.47 15.45
CA ASP A 288 -4.49 -1.20 14.67
C ASP A 288 -4.23 -0.21 13.54
N LEU A 289 -5.15 -0.13 12.58
CA LEU A 289 -5.10 0.79 11.46
C LEU A 289 -6.51 1.19 11.01
N LEU A 290 -6.87 2.45 11.22
CA LEU A 290 -7.94 3.15 10.50
C LEU A 290 -7.33 3.69 9.20
N SER A 291 -7.87 3.25 8.07
CA SER A 291 -7.37 3.58 6.74
C SER A 291 -8.49 4.15 5.89
N PHE A 292 -8.29 5.36 5.35
CA PHE A 292 -9.17 5.92 4.34
C PHE A 292 -8.40 6.52 3.18
N THR A 293 -8.99 6.41 1.98
CA THR A 293 -8.37 6.87 0.74
C THR A 293 -9.29 7.89 0.08
N ILE A 294 -8.77 9.08 -0.21
CA ILE A 294 -9.42 10.09 -1.05
C ILE A 294 -8.71 10.08 -2.41
N GLY A 295 -9.46 9.96 -3.49
CA GLY A 295 -8.90 9.87 -4.84
C GLY A 295 -9.65 10.74 -5.85
N THR A 296 -8.96 11.05 -6.94
CA THR A 296 -9.52 11.66 -8.15
C THR A 296 -8.81 11.10 -9.38
N SER A 297 -9.48 11.08 -10.52
CA SER A 297 -8.92 10.57 -11.76
C SER A 297 -9.59 11.14 -13.01
N GLY A 298 -8.81 11.18 -14.09
CA GLY A 298 -9.30 11.33 -15.46
C GLY A 298 -9.10 10.02 -16.20
N THR A 299 -9.90 9.00 -15.88
CA THR A 299 -9.78 7.67 -16.50
C THR A 299 -10.37 7.65 -17.91
N PRO A 300 -9.70 7.03 -18.89
CA PRO A 300 -10.28 6.80 -20.19
C PRO A 300 -11.18 5.56 -20.11
N ASN A 301 -12.45 5.67 -20.48
CA ASN A 301 -13.30 4.50 -20.67
C ASN A 301 -12.85 3.75 -21.94
N ILE A 302 -11.89 2.84 -21.79
CA ILE A 302 -11.34 2.06 -22.90
C ILE A 302 -12.12 0.78 -23.19
N ALA A 303 -13.09 0.43 -22.34
CA ALA A 303 -14.08 -0.60 -22.65
C ALA A 303 -14.82 -0.28 -23.96
N ASN A 304 -15.17 0.99 -24.17
CA ASN A 304 -15.75 1.47 -25.43
C ASN A 304 -14.80 1.38 -26.65
N LEU A 305 -13.48 1.37 -26.42
CA LEU A 305 -12.45 1.24 -27.46
C LEU A 305 -12.22 -0.23 -27.85
N ILE A 306 -12.38 -1.14 -26.91
CA ILE A 306 -12.16 -2.60 -27.05
C ILE A 306 -13.45 -3.32 -27.50
N GLY A 307 -14.58 -3.10 -26.84
CA GLY A 307 -15.84 -3.81 -27.08
C GLY A 307 -16.91 -3.01 -27.83
N GLY A 308 -16.78 -1.69 -27.92
CA GLY A 308 -17.71 -0.81 -28.64
C GLY A 308 -19.04 -0.56 -27.91
N THR A 309 -19.57 0.67 -27.97
CA THR A 309 -20.87 1.00 -27.38
C THR A 309 -22.02 0.54 -28.27
N THR A 310 -22.97 -0.23 -27.72
CA THR A 310 -24.33 -0.34 -28.29
C THR A 310 -25.41 0.10 -27.34
N THR A 311 -26.28 0.97 -27.85
CA THR A 311 -27.62 1.17 -27.31
C THR A 311 -28.59 0.45 -28.23
N LYS A 312 -29.10 -0.72 -27.83
CA LYS A 312 -30.13 -1.45 -28.60
C LYS A 312 -31.41 -1.52 -27.77
N GLY A 313 -32.41 -0.74 -28.16
CA GLY A 313 -33.67 -0.63 -27.41
C GLY A 313 -33.58 0.19 -26.12
N GLY A 314 -32.56 1.04 -25.96
CA GLY A 314 -32.36 1.89 -24.78
C GLY A 314 -31.40 1.30 -23.73
N THR A 315 -31.21 -0.01 -23.71
CA THR A 315 -30.21 -0.66 -22.84
C THR A 315 -28.82 -0.59 -23.47
N VAL A 316 -27.83 -0.18 -22.67
CA VAL A 316 -26.41 -0.25 -23.06
C VAL A 316 -25.90 -1.67 -22.77
N ALA A 317 -25.41 -2.37 -23.78
CA ALA A 317 -24.71 -3.64 -23.54
C ALA A 317 -23.30 -3.34 -23.01
N SER A 318 -22.90 -4.01 -21.91
CA SER A 318 -21.57 -3.86 -21.33
C SER A 318 -20.50 -4.39 -22.30
N PRO A 319 -19.62 -3.52 -22.85
CA PRO A 319 -18.66 -3.92 -23.87
C PRO A 319 -17.60 -4.87 -23.32
N SER A 320 -17.14 -5.83 -24.15
CA SER A 320 -15.92 -6.60 -23.91
C SER A 320 -14.76 -5.69 -23.52
N ASN A 321 -14.10 -6.02 -22.41
CA ASN A 321 -13.07 -5.19 -21.80
C ASN A 321 -11.95 -6.08 -21.24
N VAL A 322 -11.34 -6.83 -22.15
CA VAL A 322 -10.30 -7.84 -21.88
C VAL A 322 -8.91 -7.26 -21.62
N ALA A 323 -8.72 -5.95 -21.87
CA ALA A 323 -7.45 -5.25 -21.66
C ALA A 323 -7.66 -3.84 -21.06
N ASN A 324 -8.55 -3.68 -20.08
CA ASN A 324 -8.62 -2.40 -19.37
C ASN A 324 -7.32 -2.09 -18.62
N PHE A 325 -6.92 -0.83 -18.65
CA PHE A 325 -5.78 -0.34 -17.88
C PHE A 325 -6.06 -0.32 -16.37
N SER A 326 -5.02 -0.43 -15.56
CA SER A 326 -5.07 -0.41 -14.10
C SER A 326 -5.76 0.83 -13.53
N LEU A 327 -5.68 1.96 -14.25
CA LEU A 327 -6.35 3.21 -13.88
C LEU A 327 -7.87 3.13 -14.04
N ASP A 328 -8.43 2.26 -14.89
CA ASP A 328 -9.89 2.10 -15.14
C ASP A 328 -10.69 1.71 -13.86
N GLY A 329 -10.01 1.38 -12.76
CA GLY A 329 -10.60 1.13 -11.45
C GLY A 329 -10.32 2.16 -10.35
N SER A 330 -9.63 3.28 -10.62
CA SER A 330 -9.34 4.28 -9.59
C SER A 330 -10.60 5.04 -9.19
N THR A 331 -11.06 4.87 -7.94
CA THR A 331 -12.10 5.66 -7.23
C THR A 331 -13.15 6.33 -8.14
N SER A 332 -13.75 5.56 -9.04
CA SER A 332 -14.34 6.12 -10.26
C SER A 332 -15.56 6.98 -9.96
N THR A 333 -15.50 8.23 -10.43
CA THR A 333 -16.60 9.18 -10.43
C THR A 333 -17.26 9.21 -11.81
N THR A 334 -18.57 9.42 -11.84
CA THR A 334 -19.31 9.75 -13.08
C THR A 334 -18.84 11.08 -13.69
N VAL A 335 -18.09 11.89 -12.94
CA VAL A 335 -17.58 13.21 -13.32
C VAL A 335 -16.04 13.22 -13.15
N PRO A 336 -15.26 13.19 -14.25
CA PRO A 336 -13.80 13.23 -14.21
C PRO A 336 -13.25 14.39 -13.38
N GLY A 337 -12.13 14.16 -12.68
CA GLY A 337 -11.48 15.18 -11.84
C GLY A 337 -12.15 15.47 -10.49
N SER A 338 -13.30 14.87 -10.19
CA SER A 338 -13.95 15.01 -8.87
C SER A 338 -13.25 14.16 -7.80
N PHE A 339 -13.05 14.73 -6.61
CA PHE A 339 -12.53 13.99 -5.45
C PHE A 339 -13.62 13.19 -4.74
N VAL A 340 -13.32 11.93 -4.38
CA VAL A 340 -14.22 11.07 -3.62
C VAL A 340 -13.50 10.25 -2.55
N LEU A 341 -14.24 9.88 -1.51
CA LEU A 341 -13.86 8.82 -0.59
C LEU A 341 -13.88 7.48 -1.35
N GLY A 342 -12.70 6.96 -1.67
CA GLY A 342 -12.51 5.72 -2.42
C GLY A 342 -12.62 4.47 -1.56
N GLN A 343 -12.21 4.55 -0.29
CA GLN A 343 -12.14 3.43 0.65
C GLN A 343 -12.17 3.96 2.10
N LEU A 344 -12.83 3.22 3.01
CA LEU A 344 -12.81 3.45 4.45
C LEU A 344 -12.94 2.11 5.19
N PHE A 345 -11.92 1.75 5.97
CA PHE A 345 -11.93 0.59 6.85
C PHE A 345 -11.10 0.80 8.11
N TYR A 346 -11.42 0.05 9.16
CA TYR A 346 -10.62 -0.10 10.37
C TYR A 346 -10.19 -1.56 10.50
N ARG A 347 -8.90 -1.83 10.75
CA ARG A 347 -8.40 -3.17 11.11
C ARG A 347 -7.74 -3.16 12.48
N PHE A 348 -7.89 -4.25 13.23
CA PHE A 348 -7.28 -4.42 14.55
C PHE A 348 -7.01 -5.91 14.85
N PRO A 349 -5.96 -6.23 15.61
CA PRO A 349 -5.71 -7.59 16.07
C PRO A 349 -6.68 -7.99 17.20
N VAL A 350 -6.96 -9.29 17.28
CA VAL A 350 -7.67 -9.93 18.41
C VAL A 350 -6.81 -11.10 18.88
N GLY A 351 -6.07 -10.89 19.97
CA GLY A 351 -4.94 -11.75 20.33
C GLY A 351 -3.84 -11.73 19.27
N ASP A 352 -2.99 -12.76 19.25
CA ASP A 352 -1.78 -12.81 18.41
C ASP A 352 -1.97 -13.56 17.07
N GLN A 353 -3.13 -14.19 16.87
CA GLN A 353 -3.46 -15.02 15.71
C GLN A 353 -4.58 -14.47 14.83
N THR A 354 -5.43 -13.58 15.35
CA THR A 354 -6.60 -13.07 14.61
C THR A 354 -6.44 -11.59 14.28
N THR A 355 -6.84 -11.18 13.08
CA THR A 355 -7.05 -9.76 12.73
C THR A 355 -8.45 -9.61 12.16
N ILE A 356 -9.15 -8.54 12.54
CA ILE A 356 -10.48 -8.20 12.05
C ILE A 356 -10.39 -6.91 11.23
N TRP A 357 -11.14 -6.85 10.14
CA TRP A 357 -11.40 -5.67 9.31
C TRP A 357 -12.89 -5.32 9.40
N LEU A 358 -13.20 -4.09 9.75
CA LEU A 358 -14.52 -3.49 9.63
C LEU A 358 -14.46 -2.47 8.51
N SER A 359 -15.18 -2.69 7.42
CA SER A 359 -15.26 -1.74 6.31
C SER A 359 -16.60 -1.03 6.29
N ALA A 360 -16.56 0.29 6.25
CA ALA A 360 -17.74 1.10 5.92
C ALA A 360 -17.90 1.25 4.40
N ARG A 361 -16.79 1.26 3.65
CA ARG A 361 -16.79 1.48 2.20
C ARG A 361 -15.59 0.86 1.50
N SER A 362 -15.88 0.09 0.46
CA SER A 362 -14.95 -0.30 -0.61
C SER A 362 -13.64 -0.96 -0.13
N LEU A 363 -13.67 -1.83 0.89
CA LEU A 363 -12.49 -2.64 1.24
C LEU A 363 -12.13 -3.53 0.05
N GLN A 364 -11.04 -3.18 -0.64
CA GLN A 364 -10.57 -3.94 -1.79
C GLN A 364 -10.09 -5.30 -1.33
N PHE A 365 -10.37 -6.35 -2.11
CA PHE A 365 -10.00 -7.70 -1.71
C PHE A 365 -8.49 -7.87 -1.58
N PHE A 366 -7.66 -7.07 -2.24
CA PHE A 366 -6.20 -7.11 -2.01
C PHE A 366 -5.73 -6.41 -0.71
N ASP A 367 -6.52 -5.53 -0.09
CA ASP A 367 -6.21 -5.02 1.27
C ASP A 367 -6.59 -6.04 2.37
N PHE A 368 -7.29 -7.11 2.00
CA PHE A 368 -7.84 -8.13 2.89
C PHE A 368 -7.23 -9.52 2.66
N PHE A 369 -7.20 -9.99 1.41
CA PHE A 369 -6.53 -11.21 0.94
C PHE A 369 -5.11 -10.91 0.44
N PRO A 370 -4.11 -11.72 0.83
CA PRO A 370 -2.83 -11.82 0.16
C PRO A 370 -2.99 -11.97 -1.36
N LEU A 371 -2.39 -11.03 -2.09
CA LEU A 371 -2.16 -11.13 -3.52
C LEU A 371 -0.88 -11.93 -3.76
N ILE A 372 -0.97 -13.02 -4.51
CA ILE A 372 0.12 -13.96 -4.76
C ILE A 372 0.48 -13.88 -6.26
N THR A 373 1.52 -13.10 -6.59
CA THR A 373 2.00 -12.93 -7.97
C THR A 373 3.41 -12.32 -8.00
N PRO A 374 4.31 -12.81 -8.88
CA PRO A 374 5.62 -12.19 -9.09
C PRO A 374 5.53 -10.90 -9.93
N LEU A 375 4.36 -10.57 -10.51
CA LEU A 375 4.21 -9.37 -11.35
C LEU A 375 4.09 -8.06 -10.58
N ARG A 376 4.22 -8.06 -9.25
CA ARG A 376 4.06 -6.85 -8.42
C ARG A 376 5.23 -6.65 -7.45
N SER A 377 5.92 -5.52 -7.60
CA SER A 377 6.98 -5.08 -6.68
C SER A 377 6.93 -3.56 -6.51
N GLY A 378 6.57 -3.09 -5.31
CA GLY A 378 6.25 -1.68 -5.07
C GLY A 378 5.11 -1.20 -5.96
N ASN A 379 5.36 -0.08 -6.64
CA ASN A 379 4.47 0.49 -7.63
C ASN A 379 4.71 -0.08 -9.04
N SER A 380 5.58 -1.08 -9.19
CA SER A 380 5.72 -1.84 -10.43
C SER A 380 4.60 -2.86 -10.53
N THR A 381 3.83 -2.76 -11.60
CA THR A 381 2.80 -3.70 -12.03
C THR A 381 2.67 -3.63 -13.54
N ALA A 382 1.98 -4.59 -14.14
CA ALA A 382 1.51 -4.48 -15.52
C ALA A 382 0.58 -3.26 -15.73
N ALA A 383 0.30 -2.91 -16.98
CA ALA A 383 -0.64 -1.85 -17.33
C ALA A 383 -2.09 -2.32 -17.31
N THR A 384 -2.40 -3.56 -17.69
CA THR A 384 -3.76 -4.09 -17.65
C THR A 384 -4.19 -4.44 -16.22
N VAL A 385 -5.50 -4.45 -15.96
CA VAL A 385 -6.08 -4.93 -14.70
C VAL A 385 -5.73 -6.39 -14.44
N TYR A 386 -5.75 -7.25 -15.47
CA TYR A 386 -5.49 -8.68 -15.30
C TYR A 386 -4.04 -8.93 -14.86
N GLY A 387 -3.08 -8.14 -15.38
CA GLY A 387 -1.69 -8.19 -14.93
C GLY A 387 -1.44 -7.62 -13.52
N LEU A 388 -2.43 -6.97 -12.89
CA LEU A 388 -2.38 -6.65 -11.45
C LEU A 388 -2.73 -7.88 -10.60
N PHE A 389 -3.81 -8.57 -10.97
CA PHE A 389 -4.45 -9.64 -10.20
C PHE A 389 -5.53 -10.37 -11.02
N ASN A 390 -5.95 -11.57 -10.59
CA ASN A 390 -7.13 -12.22 -11.16
C ASN A 390 -8.39 -11.37 -10.84
N PRO A 391 -9.13 -10.85 -11.85
CA PRO A 391 -10.23 -9.93 -11.61
C PRO A 391 -11.45 -10.61 -10.98
N ILE A 392 -11.72 -11.90 -11.24
CA ILE A 392 -12.86 -12.61 -10.64
C ILE A 392 -12.67 -12.73 -9.11
N ILE A 393 -11.43 -12.97 -8.67
CA ILE A 393 -11.06 -13.03 -7.25
C ILE A 393 -11.09 -11.63 -6.63
N PHE A 394 -10.30 -10.70 -7.16
CA PHE A 394 -9.99 -9.45 -6.46
C PHE A 394 -10.90 -8.26 -6.79
N ARG A 395 -11.80 -8.37 -7.79
CA ARG A 395 -12.88 -7.40 -8.01
C ARG A 395 -14.23 -8.00 -7.60
N PRO A 396 -14.88 -7.49 -6.53
CA PRO A 396 -16.21 -7.95 -6.10
C PRO A 396 -17.32 -7.62 -7.11
N GLY A 397 -17.16 -6.57 -7.92
CA GLY A 397 -18.20 -6.02 -8.80
C GLY A 397 -19.03 -4.89 -8.16
N PHE A 398 -18.91 -4.69 -6.84
CA PHE A 398 -19.56 -3.59 -6.10
C PHE A 398 -18.68 -3.08 -4.94
N THR A 399 -19.11 -2.00 -4.29
CA THR A 399 -18.41 -1.34 -3.20
C THR A 399 -18.55 -2.10 -1.87
N ASN A 400 -17.53 -2.87 -1.48
CA ASN A 400 -17.54 -3.72 -0.29
C ASN A 400 -17.68 -2.96 1.05
N THR A 401 -18.82 -3.11 1.74
CA THR A 401 -18.98 -2.80 3.17
C THR A 401 -19.22 -4.09 3.96
N GLY A 402 -18.78 -4.19 5.21
CA GLY A 402 -18.96 -5.40 6.02
C GLY A 402 -17.75 -5.78 6.85
N ILE A 403 -17.55 -7.08 7.07
CA ILE A 403 -16.55 -7.63 7.99
C ILE A 403 -15.68 -8.68 7.32
N GLY A 404 -14.37 -8.57 7.53
CA GLY A 404 -13.38 -9.59 7.19
C GLY A 404 -12.60 -10.02 8.43
N ALA A 405 -12.14 -11.26 8.46
CA ALA A 405 -11.23 -11.78 9.48
C ALA A 405 -10.09 -12.57 8.82
N ALA A 406 -8.91 -12.52 9.42
CA ALA A 406 -7.78 -13.37 9.12
C ALA A 406 -7.41 -14.15 10.37
N PHE A 407 -7.21 -15.46 10.24
CA PHE A 407 -6.71 -16.35 11.27
C PHE A 407 -5.42 -17.01 10.82
N ARG A 408 -4.34 -16.79 11.57
CA ARG A 408 -3.01 -17.37 11.34
C ARG A 408 -2.86 -18.61 12.23
N PHE A 409 -2.99 -19.80 11.64
CA PHE A 409 -2.81 -21.07 12.35
C PHE A 409 -1.35 -21.25 12.81
N ASN A 410 -0.41 -20.88 11.94
CA ASN A 410 1.03 -20.86 12.16
C ASN A 410 1.69 -19.93 11.12
N GLU A 411 3.02 -19.84 11.10
CA GLU A 411 3.77 -18.98 10.18
C GLU A 411 3.57 -19.32 8.68
N GLN A 412 3.19 -20.57 8.37
CA GLN A 412 3.02 -21.05 7.00
C GLN A 412 1.57 -21.06 6.52
N LEU A 413 0.57 -21.09 7.41
CA LEU A 413 -0.83 -21.32 7.06
C LEU A 413 -1.77 -20.29 7.69
N GLN A 414 -2.51 -19.59 6.84
CA GLN A 414 -3.50 -18.58 7.24
C GLN A 414 -4.79 -18.71 6.43
N LEU A 415 -5.93 -18.50 7.09
CA LEU A 415 -7.27 -18.45 6.49
C LEU A 415 -7.81 -17.03 6.64
N HIS A 416 -8.18 -16.42 5.52
CA HIS A 416 -8.88 -15.14 5.48
C HIS A 416 -10.32 -15.41 5.04
N THR A 417 -11.31 -14.87 5.75
CA THR A 417 -12.74 -15.07 5.43
C THR A 417 -13.56 -13.83 5.76
N GLY A 418 -14.53 -13.48 4.92
CA GLY A 418 -15.31 -12.26 5.09
C GLY A 418 -16.66 -12.27 4.39
N TYR A 419 -17.53 -11.39 4.86
CA TYR A 419 -18.83 -11.07 4.28
C TYR A 419 -18.87 -9.58 3.93
N PHE A 420 -19.18 -9.27 2.68
CA PHE A 420 -19.25 -7.92 2.16
C PHE A 420 -20.51 -7.70 1.33
N ALA A 421 -21.25 -6.63 1.64
CA ALA A 421 -22.38 -6.15 0.84
C ALA A 421 -21.97 -4.93 0.00
N SER A 422 -22.81 -4.54 -0.97
CA SER A 422 -22.75 -3.21 -1.59
C SER A 422 -23.02 -2.12 -0.54
N ASP A 423 -22.11 -1.15 -0.37
CA ASP A 423 -22.25 -0.07 0.62
C ASP A 423 -23.51 0.78 0.40
N VAL A 424 -23.85 1.06 -0.86
CA VAL A 424 -25.07 1.77 -1.26
C VAL A 424 -26.32 0.98 -0.87
N GLN A 425 -26.38 -0.33 -1.11
CA GLN A 425 -27.54 -1.14 -0.72
C GLN A 425 -27.60 -1.34 0.80
N ALA A 426 -26.45 -1.54 1.45
CA ALA A 426 -26.34 -1.75 2.90
C ALA A 426 -26.81 -0.56 3.73
N ALA A 427 -26.57 0.67 3.25
CA ALA A 427 -27.04 1.90 3.88
C ALA A 427 -28.57 2.09 3.81
N ASN A 428 -29.31 1.24 3.09
CA ASN A 428 -30.74 1.38 2.83
C ASN A 428 -31.54 0.15 3.33
N PRO A 429 -31.83 0.08 4.65
CA PRO A 429 -32.57 -1.03 5.25
C PRO A 429 -34.11 -0.91 5.15
N GLY A 430 -34.64 0.26 4.78
CA GLY A 430 -36.08 0.48 4.67
C GLY A 430 -36.65 0.10 3.30
N ALA A 431 -37.95 -0.23 3.25
CA ALA A 431 -38.68 -0.30 1.99
C ALA A 431 -38.85 1.10 1.41
N GLY A 432 -38.41 1.33 0.17
CA GLY A 432 -38.48 2.65 -0.45
C GLY A 432 -37.79 2.77 -1.80
N THR A 433 -38.13 3.85 -2.50
CA THR A 433 -37.66 4.14 -3.86
C THR A 433 -36.28 4.79 -3.83
N LEU A 434 -35.22 4.00 -4.01
CA LEU A 434 -33.99 4.53 -4.59
C LEU A 434 -34.23 4.67 -6.11
N ASN A 435 -34.43 5.90 -6.58
CA ASN A 435 -34.45 6.30 -8.00
C ASN A 435 -35.29 5.48 -9.02
N GLY A 436 -36.28 4.69 -8.61
CA GLY A 436 -37.27 4.10 -9.53
C GLY A 436 -37.98 2.86 -9.00
N ALA A 437 -37.22 1.89 -8.48
CA ALA A 437 -37.75 0.60 -8.05
C ALA A 437 -38.36 0.62 -6.64
N ASN A 438 -39.52 -0.04 -6.51
CA ASN A 438 -40.19 -0.26 -5.23
C ASN A 438 -39.58 -1.50 -4.54
N GLN A 439 -38.51 -1.31 -3.75
CA GLN A 439 -37.89 -2.42 -3.01
C GLN A 439 -38.70 -2.76 -1.75
N ALA A 440 -39.68 -3.65 -1.91
CA ALA A 440 -40.73 -3.95 -0.93
C ALA A 440 -40.23 -4.34 0.49
N ASN A 441 -38.99 -4.82 0.62
CA ASN A 441 -38.42 -5.29 1.89
C ASN A 441 -37.15 -4.52 2.33
N GLY A 442 -36.70 -3.52 1.56
CA GLY A 442 -35.36 -2.91 1.71
C GLY A 442 -34.21 -3.87 1.37
N ASN A 443 -32.97 -3.36 1.36
CA ASN A 443 -31.78 -4.21 1.24
C ASN A 443 -31.10 -4.41 2.59
N GLY A 444 -30.63 -3.31 3.19
CA GLY A 444 -29.77 -3.37 4.37
C GLY A 444 -28.53 -4.25 4.15
N LEU A 445 -27.86 -4.61 5.24
CA LEU A 445 -26.58 -5.34 5.17
C LEU A 445 -26.70 -6.77 4.60
N PHE A 446 -27.90 -7.37 4.61
CA PHE A 446 -28.10 -8.79 4.29
C PHE A 446 -29.13 -9.11 3.19
N GLY A 447 -29.90 -8.12 2.71
CA GLY A 447 -30.89 -8.26 1.62
C GLY A 447 -30.47 -7.59 0.31
N GLY A 448 -29.23 -7.13 0.19
CA GLY A 448 -28.64 -6.58 -1.03
C GLY A 448 -27.68 -7.54 -1.73
N SER A 449 -27.00 -7.04 -2.75
CA SER A 449 -25.88 -7.74 -3.40
C SER A 449 -24.76 -7.95 -2.39
N SER A 450 -24.24 -9.17 -2.32
CA SER A 450 -23.35 -9.63 -1.27
C SER A 450 -22.33 -10.65 -1.76
N THR A 451 -21.18 -10.70 -1.09
CA THR A 451 -20.09 -11.62 -1.33
C THR A 451 -19.69 -12.29 -0.04
N TYR A 452 -19.64 -13.62 -0.03
CA TYR A 452 -18.90 -14.41 0.93
C TYR A 452 -17.59 -14.82 0.27
N ALA A 453 -16.46 -14.52 0.89
CA ALA A 453 -15.15 -14.81 0.33
C ALA A 453 -14.26 -15.49 1.37
N ALA A 454 -13.58 -16.56 0.98
CA ALA A 454 -12.57 -17.23 1.78
C ALA A 454 -11.30 -17.48 0.95
N GLN A 455 -10.13 -17.26 1.54
CA GLN A 455 -8.83 -17.61 0.99
C GLN A 455 -8.01 -18.37 2.04
N LEU A 456 -7.60 -19.59 1.71
CA LEU A 456 -6.59 -20.34 2.46
C LEU A 456 -5.24 -20.12 1.76
N THR A 457 -4.28 -19.54 2.47
CA THR A 457 -2.94 -19.23 1.94
C THR A 457 -1.88 -20.05 2.66
N TYR A 458 -1.02 -20.69 1.87
CA TYR A 458 0.07 -21.55 2.31
C TYR A 458 1.41 -21.00 1.81
N LYS A 459 2.30 -20.64 2.74
CA LYS A 459 3.65 -20.10 2.51
C LYS A 459 4.68 -20.97 3.26
N PRO A 460 5.08 -22.14 2.72
CA PRO A 460 6.07 -23.00 3.36
C PRO A 460 7.48 -22.41 3.42
N SER A 461 7.80 -21.38 2.63
CA SER A 461 9.11 -20.73 2.60
C SER A 461 9.05 -19.30 2.05
N GLU A 462 10.14 -18.54 2.20
CA GLU A 462 10.31 -17.22 1.55
C GLU A 462 10.42 -17.24 0.02
N SER A 463 10.46 -18.44 -0.57
CA SER A 463 10.53 -18.61 -2.03
C SER A 463 9.23 -19.12 -2.65
N PHE A 464 8.24 -19.55 -1.86
CA PHE A 464 7.00 -20.12 -2.39
C PHE A 464 5.78 -19.75 -1.56
N ALA A 465 4.74 -19.25 -2.23
CA ALA A 465 3.41 -19.06 -1.68
C ALA A 465 2.34 -19.56 -2.67
N ALA A 466 1.25 -20.11 -2.14
CA ALA A 466 0.07 -20.48 -2.91
C ALA A 466 -1.22 -20.19 -2.13
N SER A 467 -2.33 -20.03 -2.84
CA SER A 467 -3.66 -19.93 -2.21
C SER A 467 -4.75 -20.69 -2.94
N LEU A 468 -5.71 -21.17 -2.15
CA LEU A 468 -7.02 -21.65 -2.58
C LEU A 468 -8.06 -20.62 -2.19
N ASN A 469 -8.95 -20.28 -3.11
CA ASN A 469 -9.91 -19.19 -3.00
C ASN A 469 -11.30 -19.76 -3.28
N TYR A 470 -12.28 -19.44 -2.43
CA TYR A 470 -13.70 -19.68 -2.67
C TYR A 470 -14.46 -18.37 -2.51
N ILE A 471 -15.26 -18.00 -3.50
CA ILE A 471 -16.04 -16.78 -3.48
C ILE A 471 -17.45 -17.07 -3.98
N ARG A 472 -18.44 -16.90 -3.11
CA ARG A 472 -19.85 -16.86 -3.47
C ARG A 472 -20.28 -15.42 -3.60
N LYS A 473 -20.77 -15.01 -4.77
CA LYS A 473 -21.35 -13.69 -5.03
C LYS A 473 -22.83 -13.82 -5.35
N TYR A 474 -23.64 -12.96 -4.76
CA TYR A 474 -25.06 -12.76 -5.07
C TYR A 474 -25.23 -11.32 -5.54
N TRP A 475 -25.78 -11.12 -6.73
CA TRP A 475 -26.19 -9.82 -7.24
C TRP A 475 -27.69 -9.76 -7.34
N THR A 476 -28.27 -8.62 -6.93
CA THR A 476 -29.68 -8.33 -7.18
C THR A 476 -29.97 -8.10 -8.66
N GLY A 477 -28.97 -7.66 -9.43
CA GLY A 477 -29.16 -6.98 -10.71
C GLY A 477 -29.64 -5.54 -10.49
N THR A 478 -29.54 -4.68 -11.52
CA THR A 478 -30.16 -3.35 -11.51
C THR A 478 -31.62 -3.38 -11.92
N ASN A 479 -32.00 -4.31 -12.82
CA ASN A 479 -33.30 -4.37 -13.52
C ASN A 479 -33.75 -3.04 -14.19
N GLY A 480 -32.81 -2.10 -14.42
CA GLY A 480 -33.06 -0.77 -14.96
C GLY A 480 -32.98 0.38 -13.94
N ASP A 481 -33.03 0.09 -12.64
CA ASP A 481 -33.27 1.13 -11.61
C ASP A 481 -32.05 1.44 -10.70
N LEU A 482 -31.12 0.49 -10.48
CA LEU A 482 -30.00 0.68 -9.53
C LEU A 482 -28.66 0.08 -9.97
N ARG A 483 -27.73 0.92 -10.47
CA ARG A 483 -26.31 0.49 -10.71
C ARG A 483 -25.62 -0.10 -9.48
N ALA A 484 -26.08 0.25 -8.27
CA ALA A 484 -25.67 -0.41 -7.04
C ALA A 484 -26.27 -1.82 -6.95
N GLY A 485 -25.57 -2.81 -7.50
CA GLY A 485 -26.03 -4.20 -7.62
C GLY A 485 -25.97 -4.75 -9.05
N GLU A 486 -25.44 -3.99 -10.01
CA GLU A 486 -25.18 -4.43 -11.38
C GLU A 486 -24.34 -5.72 -11.41
N VAL A 487 -24.76 -6.70 -12.21
CA VAL A 487 -24.02 -7.96 -12.37
C VAL A 487 -22.66 -7.67 -13.03
N SER A 488 -21.57 -8.06 -12.37
CA SER A 488 -20.21 -7.83 -12.88
C SER A 488 -19.19 -8.78 -12.25
N PHE A 489 -18.98 -9.95 -12.86
CA PHE A 489 -18.29 -11.08 -12.21
C PHE A 489 -16.81 -10.81 -11.85
N GLY A 490 -16.07 -10.16 -12.75
CA GLY A 490 -14.70 -9.70 -12.54
C GLY A 490 -14.60 -8.17 -12.40
N GLY A 491 -15.70 -7.51 -12.04
CA GLY A 491 -15.90 -6.11 -12.42
C GLY A 491 -15.88 -5.98 -13.96
N PRO A 492 -15.42 -4.84 -14.51
CA PRO A 492 -15.45 -4.57 -15.95
C PRO A 492 -14.27 -5.25 -16.68
N THR A 493 -13.89 -6.50 -16.36
CA THR A 493 -12.75 -7.19 -17.01
C THR A 493 -13.15 -8.57 -17.49
N GLY A 494 -13.12 -8.78 -18.81
CA GLY A 494 -13.53 -10.03 -19.48
C GLY A 494 -14.28 -9.78 -20.80
N THR A 495 -14.80 -10.86 -21.40
CA THR A 495 -15.72 -10.76 -22.55
C THR A 495 -17.08 -10.18 -22.13
N THR A 496 -17.82 -9.64 -23.10
CA THR A 496 -19.22 -9.20 -22.96
C THR A 496 -20.08 -10.22 -22.19
N ASN A 497 -19.97 -11.51 -22.55
CA ASN A 497 -20.74 -12.55 -21.88
C ASN A 497 -20.18 -12.88 -20.48
N ALA A 498 -18.87 -12.84 -20.23
CA ALA A 498 -18.34 -13.19 -18.90
C ALA A 498 -18.56 -12.11 -17.84
N ILE A 499 -18.67 -10.84 -18.23
CA ILE A 499 -19.04 -9.76 -17.32
C ILE A 499 -20.50 -9.93 -16.86
N GLN A 500 -21.41 -10.26 -17.79
CA GLN A 500 -22.87 -10.40 -17.58
C GLN A 500 -23.47 -11.63 -18.30
N PRO A 501 -23.26 -12.87 -17.80
CA PRO A 501 -23.60 -14.10 -18.52
C PRO A 501 -25.08 -14.26 -18.84
N PHE A 502 -25.96 -13.68 -18.02
CA PHE A 502 -27.42 -13.68 -18.22
C PHE A 502 -27.96 -12.27 -18.55
N GLY A 503 -27.08 -11.30 -18.75
CA GLY A 503 -27.41 -9.87 -18.65
C GLY A 503 -27.41 -9.41 -17.20
N ASP A 504 -27.94 -8.23 -16.97
CA ASP A 504 -28.09 -7.66 -15.64
C ASP A 504 -29.41 -8.11 -14.98
N VAL A 505 -29.37 -9.28 -14.36
CA VAL A 505 -30.50 -9.96 -13.71
C VAL A 505 -30.04 -10.60 -12.40
N THR A 506 -30.95 -10.93 -11.48
CA THR A 506 -30.58 -11.52 -10.18
C THR A 506 -29.77 -12.80 -10.40
N THR A 507 -28.52 -12.81 -9.96
CA THR A 507 -27.54 -13.85 -10.31
C THR A 507 -26.79 -14.32 -9.06
N LEU A 508 -26.63 -15.62 -8.93
CA LEU A 508 -25.76 -16.27 -7.95
C LEU A 508 -24.56 -16.87 -8.67
N SER A 509 -23.35 -16.73 -8.12
CA SER A 509 -22.17 -17.41 -8.62
C SER A 509 -21.32 -18.00 -7.51
N ASP A 510 -20.76 -19.18 -7.77
CA ASP A 510 -19.79 -19.86 -6.91
C ASP A 510 -18.48 -20.02 -7.68
N THR A 511 -17.43 -19.33 -7.22
CA THR A 511 -16.11 -19.31 -7.82
C THR A 511 -15.10 -20.06 -6.97
N PHE A 512 -14.38 -20.99 -7.59
CA PHE A 512 -13.15 -21.59 -7.05
C PHE A 512 -11.94 -21.05 -7.79
N GLY A 513 -10.89 -20.68 -7.07
CA GLY A 513 -9.68 -20.07 -7.63
C GLY A 513 -8.39 -20.54 -6.98
N THR A 514 -7.33 -20.64 -7.77
CA THR A 514 -5.98 -20.97 -7.32
C THR A 514 -5.01 -19.86 -7.71
N GLN A 515 -3.98 -19.63 -6.90
CA GLN A 515 -2.85 -18.76 -7.21
C GLN A 515 -1.56 -19.36 -6.65
N PHE A 516 -0.43 -19.12 -7.31
CA PHE A 516 0.90 -19.40 -6.78
C PHE A 516 1.93 -18.37 -7.24
N ASP A 517 2.98 -18.21 -6.42
CA ASP A 517 4.18 -17.44 -6.70
C ASP A 517 5.38 -18.24 -6.19
N TRP A 518 6.33 -18.52 -7.09
CA TRP A 518 7.53 -19.30 -6.84
C TRP A 518 8.76 -18.56 -7.36
N ARG A 519 9.62 -18.12 -6.44
CA ARG A 519 10.93 -17.55 -6.72
C ARG A 519 11.92 -18.64 -7.14
N ILE A 520 11.78 -19.10 -8.39
CA ILE A 520 12.57 -20.17 -9.03
C ILE A 520 14.07 -19.83 -9.12
N PHE A 521 14.42 -18.55 -9.18
CA PHE A 521 15.78 -18.03 -8.99
C PHE A 521 15.72 -16.76 -8.12
N PRO A 522 16.81 -16.33 -7.46
CA PRO A 522 16.77 -15.18 -6.55
C PRO A 522 16.16 -13.89 -7.12
N LYS A 523 16.27 -13.72 -8.45
CA LYS A 523 15.76 -12.58 -9.22
C LYS A 523 14.67 -12.94 -10.25
N VAL A 524 14.16 -14.16 -10.25
CA VAL A 524 13.10 -14.60 -11.18
C VAL A 524 11.99 -15.33 -10.42
N GLY A 525 10.79 -14.79 -10.49
CA GLY A 525 9.56 -15.41 -10.00
C GLY A 525 8.74 -16.01 -11.14
N LEU A 526 8.20 -17.20 -10.91
CA LEU A 526 7.18 -17.85 -11.74
C LEU A 526 5.88 -17.88 -10.94
N GLY A 527 4.80 -17.36 -11.51
CA GLY A 527 3.50 -17.36 -10.86
C GLY A 527 2.38 -17.67 -11.84
N GLY A 528 1.18 -17.77 -11.31
CA GLY A 528 0.01 -18.11 -12.11
C GLY A 528 -1.15 -18.62 -11.27
N GLY A 529 -2.17 -19.13 -11.95
CA GLY A 529 -3.38 -19.62 -11.32
C GLY A 529 -4.53 -19.76 -12.30
N PHE A 530 -5.67 -20.22 -11.81
CA PHE A 530 -6.91 -20.26 -12.58
C PHE A 530 -8.13 -20.05 -11.68
N THR A 531 -9.25 -19.69 -12.30
CA THR A 531 -10.57 -19.60 -11.68
C THR A 531 -11.61 -20.30 -12.54
N THR A 532 -12.48 -21.05 -11.90
CA THR A 532 -13.73 -21.56 -12.48
C THR A 532 -14.91 -21.01 -11.68
N THR A 533 -15.93 -20.52 -12.36
CA THR A 533 -17.14 -19.95 -11.76
C THR A 533 -18.35 -20.62 -12.34
N ALA A 534 -19.13 -21.29 -11.49
CA ALA A 534 -20.47 -21.75 -11.85
C ALA A 534 -21.48 -20.65 -11.48
N ALA A 535 -22.33 -20.26 -12.43
CA ALA A 535 -23.31 -19.21 -12.24
C ALA A 535 -24.72 -19.67 -12.58
N THR A 536 -25.68 -19.16 -11.81
CA THR A 536 -27.11 -19.45 -11.93
C THR A 536 -27.89 -18.15 -11.99
N ASN A 537 -28.73 -18.00 -13.02
CA ASN A 537 -29.74 -16.96 -13.09
C ASN A 537 -30.89 -17.33 -12.13
N LEU A 538 -31.20 -16.42 -11.21
CA LEU A 538 -32.31 -16.59 -10.26
C LEU A 538 -33.58 -15.85 -10.71
N SER A 539 -33.49 -15.04 -11.78
CA SER A 539 -34.65 -14.50 -12.48
C SER A 539 -35.16 -15.49 -13.52
N ALA A 540 -36.49 -15.61 -13.68
CA ALA A 540 -37.12 -16.42 -14.72
C ALA A 540 -37.07 -15.74 -16.11
N SER A 541 -35.93 -15.13 -16.46
CA SER A 541 -35.69 -14.45 -17.73
C SER A 541 -35.19 -15.44 -18.79
N GLY A 542 -35.63 -15.26 -20.04
CA GLY A 542 -35.22 -16.10 -21.18
C GLY A 542 -33.76 -15.95 -21.63
N THR A 543 -32.87 -15.48 -20.76
CA THR A 543 -31.46 -15.20 -21.04
C THR A 543 -30.51 -16.34 -20.65
N GLY A 544 -31.06 -17.54 -20.39
CA GLY A 544 -30.31 -18.70 -19.88
C GLY A 544 -30.41 -18.80 -18.36
N THR A 545 -30.24 -20.02 -17.84
CA THR A 545 -30.29 -20.33 -16.40
C THR A 545 -28.93 -20.69 -15.82
N LYS A 546 -27.99 -21.20 -16.62
CA LYS A 546 -26.69 -21.69 -16.15
C LYS A 546 -25.56 -21.30 -17.08
N ALA A 547 -24.45 -20.85 -16.49
CA ALA A 547 -23.24 -20.47 -17.21
C ALA A 547 -21.99 -20.89 -16.42
N ASN A 548 -20.94 -21.27 -17.13
CA ASN A 548 -19.61 -21.49 -16.55
C ASN A 548 -18.64 -20.45 -17.13
N VAL A 549 -17.92 -19.74 -16.25
CA VAL A 549 -16.88 -18.78 -16.62
C VAL A 549 -15.53 -19.32 -16.20
N PHE A 550 -14.53 -19.21 -17.07
CA PHE A 550 -13.15 -19.60 -16.80
C PHE A 550 -12.19 -18.43 -17.01
N SER A 551 -11.11 -18.39 -16.23
CA SER A 551 -9.93 -17.56 -16.53
C SER A 551 -8.68 -18.23 -15.95
N ALA A 552 -7.52 -17.97 -16.53
CA ALA A 552 -6.24 -18.54 -16.09
C ALA A 552 -5.06 -17.64 -16.45
N SER A 553 -3.92 -17.81 -15.79
CA SER A 553 -2.67 -17.16 -16.20
C SER A 553 -1.42 -17.88 -15.74
N LEU A 554 -0.34 -17.57 -16.46
CA LEU A 554 1.04 -17.88 -16.11
C LEU A 554 1.86 -16.59 -16.29
N SER A 555 2.80 -16.33 -15.38
CA SER A 555 3.59 -15.11 -15.38
C SER A 555 5.04 -15.33 -14.95
N LEU A 556 5.93 -14.50 -15.49
CA LEU A 556 7.33 -14.40 -15.07
C LEU A 556 7.60 -12.98 -14.59
N GLY A 557 8.06 -12.83 -13.35
CA GLY A 557 8.56 -11.56 -12.79
C GLY A 557 10.08 -11.57 -12.70
N PHE A 558 10.70 -10.44 -13.03
CA PHE A 558 12.14 -10.24 -13.08
C PHE A 558 12.53 -9.10 -12.13
N PHE A 559 13.09 -9.44 -10.97
CA PHE A 559 13.50 -8.51 -9.93
C PHE A 559 14.91 -7.99 -10.21
N ASP A 560 15.13 -6.68 -9.99
CA ASP A 560 16.38 -5.98 -10.27
C ASP A 560 16.86 -6.15 -11.73
N LEU A 561 15.91 -6.16 -12.67
CA LEU A 561 16.19 -6.35 -14.09
C LEU A 561 16.99 -5.16 -14.64
N PHE A 562 18.18 -5.43 -15.17
CA PHE A 562 19.21 -4.47 -15.62
C PHE A 562 19.81 -3.56 -14.53
N GLN A 563 19.06 -3.20 -13.49
CA GLN A 563 19.52 -2.38 -12.36
C GLN A 563 18.68 -2.69 -11.11
N GLU A 564 19.29 -2.53 -9.94
CA GLU A 564 18.64 -2.68 -8.63
C GLU A 564 17.38 -1.81 -8.48
N GLY A 565 16.30 -2.39 -7.95
CA GLY A 565 15.01 -1.73 -7.77
C GLY A 565 14.15 -1.61 -9.03
N ASN A 566 14.66 -1.98 -10.22
CA ASN A 566 13.83 -2.12 -11.42
C ASN A 566 13.12 -3.48 -11.41
N HIS A 567 12.01 -3.56 -12.13
CA HIS A 567 11.19 -4.76 -12.15
C HIS A 567 10.53 -4.96 -13.52
N GLY A 568 10.70 -6.13 -14.12
CA GLY A 568 10.08 -6.50 -15.39
C GLY A 568 9.09 -7.65 -15.22
N GLY A 569 8.15 -7.77 -16.14
CA GLY A 569 7.16 -8.84 -16.11
C GLY A 569 6.71 -9.29 -17.49
N ILE A 570 6.37 -10.57 -17.61
CA ILE A 570 5.71 -11.18 -18.76
C ILE A 570 4.49 -11.95 -18.25
N LEU A 571 3.35 -11.79 -18.92
CA LEU A 571 2.08 -12.45 -18.62
C LEU A 571 1.55 -13.15 -19.87
N VAL A 572 1.06 -14.37 -19.68
CA VAL A 572 0.15 -15.05 -20.61
C VAL A 572 -1.11 -15.40 -19.83
N ALA A 573 -2.26 -14.94 -20.29
CA ALA A 573 -3.53 -15.10 -19.61
C ALA A 573 -4.67 -15.49 -20.56
N ILE A 574 -5.60 -16.27 -20.03
CA ILE A 574 -6.95 -16.42 -20.56
C ILE A 574 -7.82 -15.51 -19.71
N THR A 575 -8.32 -14.43 -20.30
CA THR A 575 -9.20 -13.48 -19.62
C THR A 575 -10.59 -14.10 -19.37
N PRO A 576 -11.43 -13.57 -18.46
CA PRO A 576 -12.72 -14.17 -18.13
C PRO A 576 -13.61 -14.32 -19.38
N TYR A 577 -14.04 -15.56 -19.65
CA TYR A 577 -14.88 -15.92 -20.80
C TYR A 577 -15.87 -17.05 -20.44
N VAL A 578 -17.03 -17.09 -21.10
CA VAL A 578 -18.08 -18.09 -20.87
C VAL A 578 -17.80 -19.35 -21.68
N THR A 579 -17.34 -20.40 -21.00
CA THR A 579 -17.02 -21.71 -21.61
C THR A 579 -18.25 -22.51 -22.00
N SER A 580 -19.36 -22.32 -21.29
CA SER A 580 -20.65 -22.97 -21.60
C SER A 580 -21.80 -22.13 -21.04
N ASN A 581 -22.89 -22.02 -21.80
CA ASN A 581 -24.15 -21.41 -21.36
C ASN A 581 -25.31 -22.25 -21.92
N ASP A 582 -26.41 -22.41 -21.18
CA ASP A 582 -27.61 -23.10 -21.69
C ASP A 582 -28.34 -22.28 -22.77
N ASN A 583 -28.11 -20.97 -22.84
CA ASN A 583 -28.36 -20.16 -24.01
C ASN A 583 -27.09 -20.05 -24.88
N ALA A 584 -27.05 -20.78 -26.00
CA ALA A 584 -25.91 -20.83 -26.91
C ALA A 584 -25.45 -19.46 -27.45
N ALA A 585 -26.33 -18.45 -27.53
CA ALA A 585 -25.96 -17.08 -27.96
C ALA A 585 -25.16 -16.28 -26.90
N ARG A 586 -25.02 -16.85 -25.69
CA ARG A 586 -24.32 -16.31 -24.52
C ARG A 586 -23.14 -17.18 -24.08
N GLN A 587 -22.75 -18.15 -24.90
CA GLN A 587 -21.45 -18.80 -24.86
C GLN A 587 -20.46 -18.00 -25.71
N ASP A 588 -19.18 -17.96 -25.33
CA ASP A 588 -18.13 -17.36 -26.14
C ASP A 588 -17.57 -18.41 -27.12
N ALA A 589 -17.41 -18.03 -28.39
CA ALA A 589 -17.01 -18.96 -29.44
C ALA A 589 -15.51 -19.30 -29.44
N LEU A 590 -14.68 -18.37 -28.95
CA LEU A 590 -13.21 -18.48 -28.93
C LEU A 590 -12.65 -18.08 -27.56
N THR A 591 -11.48 -18.63 -27.21
CA THR A 591 -10.77 -18.28 -25.97
C THR A 591 -10.05 -16.93 -26.12
N PRO A 592 -10.27 -15.95 -25.21
CA PRO A 592 -9.63 -14.63 -25.28
C PRO A 592 -8.26 -14.65 -24.58
N TRP A 593 -7.20 -14.68 -25.38
CA TRP A 593 -5.81 -14.73 -24.90
C TRP A 593 -5.21 -13.33 -24.78
N LEU A 594 -4.74 -12.97 -23.59
CA LEU A 594 -3.96 -11.76 -23.30
C LEU A 594 -2.48 -12.14 -23.14
N PHE A 595 -1.62 -11.46 -23.88
CA PHE A 595 -0.18 -11.45 -23.72
C PHE A 595 0.24 -10.04 -23.32
N GLU A 596 1.06 -9.88 -22.30
CA GLU A 596 1.48 -8.58 -21.79
C GLU A 596 2.93 -8.63 -21.31
N ALA A 597 3.70 -7.58 -21.57
CA ALA A 597 5.07 -7.46 -21.11
C ALA A 597 5.36 -6.01 -20.69
N PHE A 598 5.96 -5.84 -19.51
CA PHE A 598 6.27 -4.52 -18.95
C PHE A 598 7.67 -4.46 -18.36
N TYR A 599 8.16 -3.24 -18.19
CA TYR A 599 9.41 -2.95 -17.49
C TYR A 599 9.29 -1.64 -16.72
N THR A 600 9.31 -1.70 -15.39
CA THR A 600 9.39 -0.54 -14.53
C THR A 600 10.85 -0.16 -14.28
N HIS A 601 11.24 1.00 -14.80
CA HIS A 601 12.47 1.68 -14.43
C HIS A 601 12.21 2.61 -13.24
N ARG A 602 12.95 2.43 -12.14
CA ARG A 602 12.81 3.15 -10.88
C ARG A 602 14.00 4.11 -10.73
N PHE A 603 13.78 5.39 -11.04
CA PHE A 603 14.81 6.43 -10.90
C PHE A 603 15.24 6.63 -9.44
N ASN A 604 14.28 6.52 -8.52
CA ASN A 604 14.49 6.57 -7.07
C ASN A 604 13.26 5.98 -6.36
N LYS A 605 13.24 6.03 -5.02
CA LYS A 605 12.13 5.46 -4.22
C LYS A 605 10.75 6.11 -4.45
N ASN A 606 10.73 7.33 -4.99
CA ASN A 606 9.54 8.17 -5.18
C ASN A 606 9.09 8.27 -6.64
N VAL A 607 9.93 7.94 -7.63
CA VAL A 607 9.65 8.16 -9.07
C VAL A 607 10.03 6.94 -9.90
N SER A 608 9.08 6.45 -10.70
CA SER A 608 9.28 5.37 -11.68
C SER A 608 8.52 5.62 -12.98
N ILE A 609 8.99 5.00 -14.06
CA ILE A 609 8.32 4.94 -15.37
C ILE A 609 8.19 3.48 -15.78
N THR A 610 7.02 3.09 -16.26
CA THR A 610 6.70 1.73 -16.73
C THR A 610 6.18 1.78 -18.16
N PRO A 611 7.03 1.58 -19.18
CA PRO A 611 6.59 1.06 -20.48
C PRO A 611 5.97 -0.34 -20.35
N ASP A 612 4.94 -0.57 -21.13
CA ASP A 612 4.14 -1.80 -21.19
C ASP A 612 3.61 -2.00 -22.62
N ILE A 613 3.59 -3.24 -23.10
CA ILE A 613 2.97 -3.62 -24.37
C ILE A 613 2.10 -4.87 -24.17
N PHE A 614 0.93 -4.89 -24.80
CA PHE A 614 0.02 -6.03 -24.75
C PHE A 614 -0.58 -6.36 -26.12
N LEU A 615 -1.00 -7.62 -26.27
CA LEU A 615 -1.69 -8.20 -27.41
C LEU A 615 -2.85 -9.03 -26.88
N VAL A 616 -4.05 -8.86 -27.43
CA VAL A 616 -5.20 -9.72 -27.16
C VAL A 616 -5.70 -10.38 -28.44
N LEU A 617 -5.75 -11.71 -28.41
CA LEU A 617 -6.40 -12.53 -29.44
C LEU A 617 -7.84 -12.81 -29.01
N ASN A 618 -8.77 -12.82 -29.97
CA ASN A 618 -10.20 -13.05 -29.76
C ASN A 618 -10.82 -12.14 -28.66
N PRO A 619 -10.67 -10.80 -28.75
CA PRO A 619 -11.04 -9.87 -27.67
C PRO A 619 -12.55 -9.65 -27.46
N ASP A 620 -13.41 -10.45 -28.08
CA ASP A 620 -14.87 -10.41 -27.93
C ASP A 620 -15.47 -11.80 -28.20
N LYS A 621 -16.75 -12.00 -27.88
CA LYS A 621 -17.41 -13.32 -27.84
C LYS A 621 -17.53 -14.11 -29.16
N GLY A 622 -17.27 -13.48 -30.31
CA GLY A 622 -17.50 -14.05 -31.64
C GLY A 622 -16.31 -14.80 -32.23
N THR A 623 -16.38 -15.07 -33.54
CA THR A 623 -15.35 -15.82 -34.29
C THR A 623 -14.49 -14.95 -35.22
N THR A 624 -14.95 -13.73 -35.52
CA THR A 624 -14.33 -12.77 -36.45
C THR A 624 -13.75 -11.54 -35.73
N ALA A 625 -13.70 -11.56 -34.40
CA ALA A 625 -13.13 -10.47 -33.61
C ALA A 625 -11.61 -10.38 -33.83
N GLU A 626 -11.17 -9.44 -34.66
CA GLU A 626 -9.76 -9.22 -34.93
C GLU A 626 -8.96 -8.97 -33.62
N PRO A 627 -7.70 -9.44 -33.55
CA PRO A 627 -6.80 -9.11 -32.46
C PRO A 627 -6.65 -7.60 -32.26
N ILE A 628 -6.46 -7.21 -31.01
CA ILE A 628 -6.07 -5.84 -30.65
C ILE A 628 -4.70 -5.88 -29.99
N TRP A 629 -3.93 -4.81 -30.13
CA TRP A 629 -2.69 -4.63 -29.37
C TRP A 629 -2.58 -3.20 -28.90
N GLY A 630 -1.74 -2.96 -27.92
CA GLY A 630 -1.56 -1.63 -27.38
C GLY A 630 -0.23 -1.47 -26.67
N PHE A 631 0.12 -0.22 -26.42
CA PHE A 631 1.27 0.19 -25.64
C PHE A 631 0.81 1.18 -24.60
N SER A 632 1.46 1.19 -23.43
CA SER A 632 1.34 2.30 -22.50
C SER A 632 2.65 2.67 -21.83
N LEU A 633 2.72 3.93 -21.40
CA LEU A 633 3.80 4.49 -20.60
C LEU A 633 3.19 5.12 -19.35
N ARG A 634 3.39 4.47 -18.20
CA ARG A 634 2.89 4.92 -16.90
C ARG A 634 4.02 5.54 -16.08
N SER A 635 3.95 6.85 -15.83
CA SER A 635 4.79 7.55 -14.85
C SER A 635 4.11 7.51 -13.49
N THR A 636 4.82 7.08 -12.45
CA THR A 636 4.29 7.04 -11.07
C THR A 636 5.18 7.83 -10.14
N PHE A 637 4.55 8.77 -9.43
CA PHE A 637 5.12 9.52 -8.32
C PHE A 637 4.50 9.01 -7.02
N SER A 638 5.30 8.84 -5.98
CA SER A 638 4.85 8.38 -4.66
C SER A 638 5.54 9.19 -3.57
N PHE A 639 4.78 9.59 -2.55
CA PHE A 639 5.21 10.53 -1.51
C PHE A 639 4.59 10.18 -0.15
#